data_AF-A0A959GQJ3-F1
#
_entry.id   AF-A0A959GQJ3-F1
#
_cell.length_a   1.000
_cell.length_b   1.000
_cell.length_c   1.000
_cell.angle_alpha   90.00
_cell.angle_beta   90.00
_cell.angle_gamma   90.00
#
_symmetry.space_group_name_H-M   'P 1'
#
loop_
_entity.id
_entity.type
_entity.pdbx_description
1 polymer ?
#
loop_
_entity_poly.entity_id
_entity_poly.type
_entity_poly.pdbx_seq_one_letter_code
_entity_poly.pdbx_strand_id
1 'polypeptide(L)'
;MSDSTWPYSTSTLSLIREIPTASLSEGYTLAWFGTGDFTSLLESWQEDVGVYLFLKAEWASIGQSTLEGQLRAYLKEPAHQLVRFLWIENPAANLIEWKTNAIAVETVEAGRQVSSLTYIGLRNYAFSLARYTSVALDDPGAPTGFIFTRQSSNDEGFELSAGYGAHRFYQISNTVSVPMQGDFSGCLQFDFHVEKEGSASTTFGYPSLGKLDAGIRLFMRDPDFPESGSDYYLSSHRYPLFQESSAIDEGYGYYRDTIGFKASLDPLYPLNAERAYFAFEQLELTDEFIEIGFPSGYMTNLGYDVHLLPLAASKLVLALRPATLTVKEQTAAPFYLVPSGRFSVKVPIYHDPATWPDPDTLVVDLAAKANVICGVSGLEYLKVSSDSILIFTPGQPAYAPAYVSVQSLLRDLTTILESYSARTLPSDTTDLDMEIEEKSVDNTEPAMDITDPERLEILEIIRQDYFPPDYTFTSAAIAEYSSLEIVEELVDWLQSTLQSVPLSDTAGKKALEAYPTTAWAYVEEPGGAVYYAQPDQAVLYRAEDSSKAFLDYMEVPSVGLPISLENDETSALEKATGYPTLAFPLLPYGNVDPYRLTDMLQLEILLINNYRRNRIQEISAATGHVTGLIQSDTETNQIGISLSSNIISEDADTTVDITIGTITVTDDDNNTYALSNLQLSGADEASFQIVDIAGNPTLQLKAGVSLDHQAKDTFKIVITAFHPDDGSLKYEQEFPIHRAYKGTTPQGLIATYSTDYRTILTLQLAKDTKDQLVQFVNIPHGSSLKASLQSNQLFMVMTDPGAVAAYFSTEILSSIPNAANAMDIQDWIFELGSGHWNKKGTIFIFKFHDKPLLDLAAQPELWSLPDEYNTDKEETSQILAELLREAVETGKSTDKKERRKYELLARAATQANWTGILALNVDVPLRNLPDQLK
;
A
#
# COMPACT_ATOMS: atom_id res chain seq x y z
N MET A 1 28.94 -27.14 -54.68
CA MET A 1 30.01 -27.31 -53.68
C MET A 1 29.87 -28.72 -53.14
N SER A 2 30.96 -29.50 -53.12
CA SER A 2 30.93 -30.90 -52.67
C SER A 2 30.69 -31.01 -51.15
N ASP A 3 29.95 -32.03 -50.71
CA ASP A 3 29.66 -32.39 -49.30
C ASP A 3 30.91 -32.67 -48.41
N SER A 4 32.13 -32.53 -48.94
CA SER A 4 33.39 -32.96 -48.30
C SER A 4 34.14 -31.89 -47.51
N THR A 5 33.67 -30.64 -47.46
CA THR A 5 34.28 -29.55 -46.67
C THR A 5 33.42 -29.09 -45.49
N TRP A 6 32.39 -29.85 -45.13
CA TRP A 6 31.38 -29.45 -44.15
C TRP A 6 31.69 -30.10 -42.80
N PRO A 7 31.81 -29.34 -41.69
CA PRO A 7 32.15 -29.90 -40.38
C PRO A 7 31.12 -30.91 -39.85
N TYR A 8 29.87 -30.84 -40.32
CA TYR A 8 28.75 -31.69 -39.89
C TYR A 8 28.22 -32.67 -40.97
N SER A 9 28.98 -33.01 -42.01
CA SER A 9 28.51 -33.99 -43.01
C SER A 9 28.48 -35.42 -42.45
N THR A 10 27.29 -35.85 -42.05
CA THR A 10 26.73 -37.22 -41.86
C THR A 10 27.53 -38.34 -41.15
N SER A 11 28.81 -38.18 -40.80
CA SER A 11 29.63 -39.25 -40.18
C SER A 11 30.46 -38.84 -38.97
N THR A 12 30.49 -37.55 -38.59
CA THR A 12 31.25 -37.08 -37.41
C THR A 12 30.43 -37.15 -36.13
N LEU A 13 29.43 -36.29 -35.93
CA LEU A 13 28.63 -36.28 -34.69
C LEU A 13 27.94 -37.63 -34.48
N SER A 14 28.10 -38.30 -33.33
CA SER A 14 27.57 -39.66 -33.11
C SER A 14 27.07 -39.94 -31.70
N LEU A 15 27.32 -39.03 -30.76
CA LEU A 15 27.00 -39.24 -29.37
C LEU A 15 26.35 -37.99 -28.78
N ILE A 16 25.14 -38.17 -28.25
CA ILE A 16 24.53 -37.21 -27.33
C ILE A 16 24.66 -37.74 -25.91
N ARG A 17 25.10 -36.89 -24.98
CA ARG A 17 25.25 -37.28 -23.58
C ARG A 17 24.95 -36.12 -22.65
N GLU A 18 24.40 -36.43 -21.50
CA GLU A 18 24.28 -35.50 -20.39
C GLU A 18 25.67 -35.13 -19.89
N ILE A 19 25.87 -33.85 -19.59
CA ILE A 19 27.02 -33.38 -18.83
C ILE A 19 26.57 -33.40 -17.37
N PRO A 20 27.13 -34.28 -16.50
CA PRO A 20 26.73 -34.34 -15.11
C PRO A 20 26.97 -32.98 -14.45
N THR A 21 25.90 -32.32 -14.05
CA THR A 21 25.92 -31.07 -13.30
C THR A 21 25.39 -31.34 -11.90
N ALA A 22 25.71 -30.46 -10.94
CA ALA A 22 24.93 -30.41 -9.70
C ALA A 22 23.46 -30.18 -10.10
N SER A 23 22.58 -31.08 -9.67
CA SER A 23 21.19 -31.16 -10.11
C SER A 23 20.45 -29.83 -10.00
N LEU A 24 20.01 -29.28 -11.13
CA LEU A 24 18.98 -28.25 -11.16
C LEU A 24 17.62 -28.93 -10.90
N SER A 25 16.82 -28.39 -9.99
CA SER A 25 15.54 -29.00 -9.55
C SER A 25 14.38 -28.88 -10.55
N GLU A 26 14.57 -28.21 -11.69
CA GLU A 26 13.48 -27.68 -12.54
C GLU A 26 13.43 -28.26 -13.96
N GLY A 27 13.85 -29.50 -14.23
CA GLY A 27 13.79 -30.05 -15.59
C GLY A 27 14.69 -29.31 -16.56
N TYR A 28 15.91 -28.98 -16.13
CA TYR A 28 16.94 -28.40 -16.97
C TYR A 28 18.05 -29.43 -17.18
N THR A 29 18.44 -29.66 -18.43
CA THR A 29 19.56 -30.55 -18.75
C THR A 29 20.64 -29.84 -19.55
N LEU A 30 21.87 -29.96 -19.08
CA LEU A 30 23.07 -29.66 -19.85
C LEU A 30 23.53 -30.92 -20.58
N ALA A 31 23.72 -30.83 -21.89
CA ALA A 31 24.17 -31.95 -22.69
C ALA A 31 25.22 -31.53 -23.71
N TRP A 32 25.90 -32.53 -24.27
CA TRP A 32 26.82 -32.38 -25.37
C TRP A 32 26.43 -33.28 -26.52
N PHE A 33 26.54 -32.75 -27.73
CA PHE A 33 26.38 -33.52 -28.96
C PHE A 33 27.65 -33.43 -29.81
N GLY A 34 28.39 -34.53 -29.98
CA GLY A 34 29.75 -34.49 -30.54
C GLY A 34 30.31 -35.81 -31.05
N THR A 35 31.63 -35.80 -31.29
CA THR A 35 32.49 -36.95 -31.55
C THR A 35 33.26 -37.31 -30.28
N GLY A 36 33.19 -38.57 -29.83
CA GLY A 36 34.07 -39.09 -28.78
C GLY A 36 33.59 -38.88 -27.33
N ASP A 37 34.27 -39.57 -26.41
CA ASP A 37 34.10 -39.42 -24.97
C ASP A 37 35.16 -38.45 -24.42
N PHE A 38 34.72 -37.39 -23.75
CA PHE A 38 35.58 -36.50 -22.97
C PHE A 38 35.31 -36.65 -21.47
N THR A 39 36.25 -36.23 -20.65
CA THR A 39 36.16 -36.25 -19.18
C THR A 39 36.21 -34.84 -18.56
N SER A 40 36.54 -33.82 -19.36
CA SER A 40 36.56 -32.41 -18.93
C SER A 40 36.07 -31.44 -20.01
N LEU A 41 35.63 -30.24 -19.59
CA LEU A 41 35.22 -29.17 -20.50
C LEU A 41 36.37 -28.68 -21.41
N LEU A 42 37.62 -28.77 -20.92
CA LEU A 42 38.81 -28.48 -21.72
C LEU A 42 38.95 -29.44 -22.91
N GLU A 43 38.77 -30.74 -22.66
CA GLU A 43 38.82 -31.77 -23.71
C GLU A 43 37.71 -31.57 -24.75
N SER A 44 36.46 -31.33 -24.33
CA SER A 44 35.37 -31.04 -25.30
C SER A 44 35.56 -29.73 -26.04
N TRP A 45 36.22 -28.74 -25.43
CA TRP A 45 36.55 -27.50 -26.13
C TRP A 45 37.68 -27.71 -27.14
N GLN A 46 38.65 -28.59 -26.91
CA GLN A 46 39.70 -28.88 -27.90
C GLN A 46 39.17 -29.57 -29.15
N GLU A 47 38.06 -30.32 -29.05
CA GLU A 47 37.35 -30.85 -30.21
C GLU A 47 36.84 -29.70 -31.09
N ASP A 48 37.16 -29.70 -32.39
CA ASP A 48 36.70 -28.65 -33.33
C ASP A 48 35.23 -28.84 -33.76
N VAL A 49 34.61 -29.99 -33.42
CA VAL A 49 33.28 -30.39 -33.89
C VAL A 49 32.42 -30.83 -32.70
N GLY A 50 31.22 -30.27 -32.55
CA GLY A 50 30.29 -30.60 -31.46
C GLY A 50 29.49 -29.39 -30.97
N VAL A 51 28.44 -29.61 -30.17
CA VAL A 51 27.51 -28.55 -29.73
C VAL A 51 27.19 -28.75 -28.25
N TYR A 52 27.31 -27.66 -27.48
CA TYR A 52 26.82 -27.57 -26.11
C TYR A 52 25.32 -27.27 -26.12
N LEU A 53 24.55 -28.11 -25.45
CA LEU A 53 23.09 -28.10 -25.45
C LEU A 53 22.58 -27.72 -24.07
N PHE A 54 21.65 -26.76 -24.05
CA PHE A 54 20.91 -26.35 -22.87
C PHE A 54 19.43 -26.66 -23.12
N LEU A 55 18.87 -27.61 -22.36
CA LEU A 55 17.58 -28.22 -22.66
C LEU A 55 16.61 -27.95 -21.52
N LYS A 56 15.43 -27.39 -21.84
CA LYS A 56 14.33 -27.20 -20.89
C LYS A 56 13.49 -28.48 -20.74
N ALA A 57 14.15 -29.58 -20.40
CA ALA A 57 13.52 -30.81 -19.96
C ALA A 57 14.48 -31.64 -19.09
N GLU A 58 13.93 -32.50 -18.22
CA GLU A 58 14.69 -33.53 -17.50
C GLU A 58 15.30 -34.52 -18.49
N TRP A 59 16.56 -34.92 -18.30
CA TRP A 59 17.26 -35.80 -19.25
C TRP A 59 16.52 -37.12 -19.47
N ALA A 60 15.96 -37.69 -18.41
CA ALA A 60 15.19 -38.93 -18.44
C ALA A 60 13.88 -38.81 -19.24
N SER A 61 13.34 -37.59 -19.41
CA SER A 61 12.10 -37.33 -20.15
C SER A 61 12.32 -37.15 -21.66
N ILE A 62 13.57 -37.01 -22.10
CA ILE A 62 13.94 -36.76 -23.49
C ILE A 62 14.22 -38.09 -24.19
N GLY A 63 13.58 -38.34 -25.33
CA GLY A 63 13.94 -39.47 -26.19
C GLY A 63 15.28 -39.21 -26.88
N GLN A 64 16.38 -39.73 -26.35
CA GLN A 64 17.73 -39.37 -26.80
C GLN A 64 17.97 -39.69 -28.28
N SER A 65 17.46 -40.82 -28.78
CA SER A 65 17.57 -41.18 -30.20
C SER A 65 16.77 -40.25 -31.12
N THR A 66 15.59 -39.80 -30.67
CA THR A 66 14.78 -38.82 -31.39
C THR A 66 15.46 -37.46 -31.43
N LEU A 67 15.94 -36.98 -30.28
CA LEU A 67 16.67 -35.72 -30.17
C LEU A 67 17.94 -35.74 -31.03
N GLU A 68 18.70 -36.84 -31.00
CA GLU A 68 19.89 -37.00 -31.84
C GLU A 68 19.54 -36.90 -33.34
N GLY A 69 18.48 -37.58 -33.78
CA GLY A 69 18.00 -37.50 -35.16
C GLY A 69 17.58 -36.09 -35.57
N GLN A 70 16.89 -35.37 -34.68
CA GLN A 70 16.44 -34.00 -34.90
C GLN A 70 17.62 -33.00 -34.91
N LEU A 71 18.58 -33.14 -34.00
CA LEU A 71 19.81 -32.31 -33.97
C LEU A 71 20.62 -32.47 -35.25
N ARG A 72 20.75 -33.69 -35.76
CA ARG A 72 21.40 -33.95 -37.06
C ARG A 72 20.71 -33.22 -38.19
N ALA A 73 19.37 -33.22 -38.20
CA ALA A 73 18.60 -32.50 -39.21
C ALA A 73 18.76 -30.97 -39.05
N TYR A 74 18.71 -30.46 -37.80
CA TYR A 74 18.89 -29.04 -37.49
C TYR A 74 20.26 -28.51 -37.93
N LEU A 75 21.35 -29.21 -37.59
CA LEU A 75 22.73 -28.78 -37.87
C LEU A 75 23.15 -28.99 -39.33
N LYS A 76 22.39 -29.77 -40.11
CA LYS A 76 22.64 -29.94 -41.55
C LYS A 76 22.26 -28.70 -42.35
N GLU A 77 21.29 -27.92 -41.87
CA GLU A 77 20.86 -26.69 -42.52
C GLU A 77 22.01 -25.67 -42.60
N PRO A 78 22.28 -25.03 -43.76
CA PRO A 78 23.37 -24.09 -43.95
C PRO A 78 23.46 -22.98 -42.89
N ALA A 79 22.32 -22.53 -42.37
CA ALA A 79 22.24 -21.48 -41.36
C ALA A 79 22.80 -21.90 -39.99
N HIS A 80 22.88 -23.19 -39.67
CA HIS A 80 23.21 -23.68 -38.33
C HIS A 80 24.57 -24.38 -38.23
N GLN A 81 25.39 -24.29 -39.28
CA GLN A 81 26.59 -25.14 -39.43
C GLN A 81 27.78 -24.72 -38.60
N LEU A 82 27.70 -23.56 -37.97
CA LEU A 82 28.71 -23.09 -37.03
C LEU A 82 28.14 -23.01 -35.61
N VAL A 83 26.89 -23.44 -35.38
CA VAL A 83 26.29 -23.44 -34.05
C VAL A 83 27.14 -24.30 -33.12
N ARG A 84 27.55 -23.70 -32.00
CA ARG A 84 28.32 -24.34 -30.93
C ARG A 84 27.61 -24.33 -29.58
N PHE A 85 26.73 -23.35 -29.36
CA PHE A 85 25.88 -23.25 -28.18
C PHE A 85 24.43 -23.20 -28.64
N LEU A 86 23.58 -24.05 -28.07
CA LEU A 86 22.18 -24.18 -28.46
C LEU A 86 21.29 -24.37 -27.24
N TRP A 87 20.39 -23.41 -27.01
CA TRP A 87 19.31 -23.50 -26.04
C TRP A 87 18.05 -23.98 -26.74
N ILE A 88 17.35 -24.97 -26.18
CA ILE A 88 16.11 -25.53 -26.72
C ILE A 88 15.03 -25.52 -25.63
N GLU A 89 13.98 -24.73 -25.84
CA GLU A 89 12.86 -24.58 -24.88
C GLU A 89 11.94 -25.81 -24.84
N ASN A 90 11.86 -26.55 -25.94
CA ASN A 90 10.93 -27.68 -26.09
C ASN A 90 11.61 -28.86 -26.82
N PRO A 91 12.64 -29.48 -26.21
CA PRO A 91 13.48 -30.47 -26.87
C PRO A 91 12.74 -31.78 -27.24
N ALA A 92 11.58 -32.04 -26.65
CA ALA A 92 10.74 -33.20 -26.97
C ALA A 92 9.78 -32.95 -28.15
N ALA A 93 9.63 -31.70 -28.61
CA ALA A 93 8.73 -31.34 -29.70
C ALA A 93 9.31 -31.73 -31.07
N ASN A 94 8.50 -31.60 -32.13
CA ASN A 94 9.02 -31.79 -33.49
C ASN A 94 10.00 -30.66 -33.83
N LEU A 95 10.98 -30.92 -34.70
CA LEU A 95 12.00 -29.96 -35.11
C LEU A 95 11.41 -28.64 -35.62
N ILE A 96 10.28 -28.69 -36.33
CA ILE A 96 9.60 -27.49 -36.86
C ILE A 96 8.98 -26.61 -35.77
N GLU A 97 8.76 -27.17 -34.58
CA GLU A 97 8.17 -26.49 -33.42
C GLU A 97 9.24 -26.04 -32.43
N TRP A 98 10.53 -26.37 -32.65
CA TRP A 98 11.60 -26.01 -31.75
C TRP A 98 11.74 -24.50 -31.62
N LYS A 99 11.77 -24.03 -30.36
CA LYS A 99 12.13 -22.66 -30.01
C LYS A 99 13.56 -22.66 -29.51
N THR A 100 14.44 -22.00 -30.24
CA THR A 100 15.89 -22.08 -30.01
C THR A 100 16.56 -20.72 -29.94
N ASN A 101 17.55 -20.60 -29.07
CA ASN A 101 18.59 -19.58 -29.16
C ASN A 101 19.92 -20.28 -29.47
N ALA A 102 20.76 -19.69 -30.32
CA ALA A 102 21.98 -20.34 -30.75
C ALA A 102 23.12 -19.34 -30.95
N ILE A 103 24.35 -19.72 -30.57
CA ILE A 103 25.56 -18.96 -30.88
C ILE A 103 26.40 -19.76 -31.86
N ALA A 104 26.69 -19.13 -33.00
CA ALA A 104 27.55 -19.67 -34.03
C ALA A 104 29.00 -19.20 -33.84
N VAL A 105 29.94 -20.13 -33.87
CA VAL A 105 31.36 -19.91 -33.57
C VAL A 105 32.22 -20.51 -34.68
N GLU A 106 33.16 -19.72 -35.19
CA GLU A 106 34.17 -20.15 -36.15
C GLU A 106 35.56 -20.24 -35.50
N THR A 107 36.37 -21.19 -35.96
CA THR A 107 37.77 -21.31 -35.58
C THR A 107 38.65 -20.51 -36.53
N VAL A 108 39.52 -19.67 -35.99
CA VAL A 108 40.51 -18.85 -36.71
C VAL A 108 41.90 -19.08 -36.14
N GLU A 109 42.96 -18.58 -36.80
CA GLU A 109 44.33 -18.76 -36.32
C GLU A 109 44.55 -18.23 -34.89
N ALA A 110 43.84 -17.16 -34.51
CA ALA A 110 43.94 -16.51 -33.21
C ALA A 110 43.07 -17.15 -32.10
N GLY A 111 42.35 -18.23 -32.39
CA GLY A 111 41.43 -18.88 -31.44
C GLY A 111 40.04 -19.08 -32.03
N ARG A 112 39.00 -18.92 -31.22
CA ARG A 112 37.60 -19.04 -31.68
C ARG A 112 36.86 -17.72 -31.50
N GLN A 113 35.95 -17.44 -32.41
CA GLN A 113 35.18 -16.21 -32.41
C GLN A 113 33.75 -16.43 -32.91
N VAL A 114 32.83 -15.57 -32.51
CA VAL A 114 31.45 -15.56 -32.98
C VAL A 114 31.41 -15.27 -34.49
N SER A 115 30.81 -16.16 -35.26
CA SER A 115 30.86 -16.13 -36.73
C SER A 115 29.90 -15.13 -37.37
N SER A 116 28.82 -14.78 -36.67
CA SER A 116 27.79 -13.85 -37.13
C SER A 116 27.11 -13.16 -35.95
N LEU A 117 26.54 -11.97 -36.18
CA LEU A 117 25.72 -11.29 -35.18
C LEU A 117 24.65 -12.26 -34.66
N THR A 118 24.67 -12.49 -33.36
CA THR A 118 23.80 -13.44 -32.69
C THR A 118 22.85 -12.70 -31.78
N TYR A 119 21.57 -13.06 -31.83
CA TYR A 119 20.53 -12.53 -30.96
C TYR A 119 20.02 -13.67 -30.07
N ILE A 120 20.03 -13.45 -28.76
CA ILE A 120 19.47 -14.36 -27.77
C ILE A 120 18.21 -13.70 -27.23
N GLY A 121 17.06 -14.23 -27.66
CA GLY A 121 15.75 -13.65 -27.36
C GLY A 121 15.20 -14.12 -26.02
N LEU A 122 14.68 -13.18 -25.25
CA LEU A 122 13.87 -13.34 -24.03
C LEU A 122 12.55 -12.56 -24.20
N ARG A 123 11.79 -12.93 -25.24
CA ARG A 123 10.57 -12.23 -25.70
C ARG A 123 10.82 -10.78 -26.14
N ASN A 124 10.38 -9.79 -25.37
CA ASN A 124 10.56 -8.37 -25.65
C ASN A 124 11.94 -7.84 -25.25
N TYR A 125 12.73 -8.64 -24.54
CA TYR A 125 14.15 -8.41 -24.31
C TYR A 125 14.98 -9.30 -25.23
N ALA A 126 16.16 -8.83 -25.61
CA ALA A 126 17.15 -9.67 -26.28
C ALA A 126 18.57 -9.20 -25.97
N PHE A 127 19.48 -10.16 -25.89
CA PHE A 127 20.91 -9.90 -25.76
C PHE A 127 21.63 -10.23 -27.07
N SER A 128 22.46 -9.32 -27.56
CA SER A 128 23.13 -9.46 -28.85
C SER A 128 24.64 -9.55 -28.68
N LEU A 129 25.26 -10.48 -29.42
CA LEU A 129 26.71 -10.67 -29.51
C LEU A 129 27.18 -10.34 -30.92
N ALA A 130 28.04 -9.34 -31.08
CA ALA A 130 28.59 -8.98 -32.37
C ALA A 130 29.49 -10.08 -32.96
N ARG A 131 29.56 -10.12 -34.29
CA ARG A 131 30.54 -10.94 -35.01
C ARG A 131 31.96 -10.57 -34.55
N TYR A 132 32.85 -11.56 -34.53
CA TYR A 132 34.26 -11.45 -34.11
C TYR A 132 34.49 -11.26 -32.61
N THR A 133 33.44 -11.37 -31.78
CA THR A 133 33.59 -11.55 -30.33
C THR A 133 34.40 -12.83 -30.08
N SER A 134 35.49 -12.75 -29.33
CA SER A 134 36.32 -13.93 -29.04
C SER A 134 35.62 -14.82 -28.01
N VAL A 135 35.84 -16.13 -28.11
CA VAL A 135 35.27 -17.13 -27.20
C VAL A 135 36.40 -17.99 -26.64
N ALA A 136 36.50 -18.04 -25.31
CA ALA A 136 37.49 -18.82 -24.60
C ALA A 136 36.89 -19.50 -23.37
N LEU A 137 37.63 -20.43 -22.77
CA LEU A 137 37.32 -20.94 -21.44
C LEU A 137 37.62 -19.87 -20.39
N ASP A 138 36.85 -19.86 -19.31
CA ASP A 138 36.99 -18.92 -18.20
C ASP A 138 38.31 -19.08 -17.44
N ASP A 139 38.67 -20.32 -17.11
CA ASP A 139 39.97 -20.68 -16.53
C ASP A 139 40.53 -21.89 -17.31
N PRO A 140 41.62 -21.71 -18.09
CA PRO A 140 42.24 -22.80 -18.82
C PRO A 140 42.73 -23.98 -17.94
N GLY A 141 42.97 -23.76 -16.65
CA GLY A 141 43.44 -24.77 -15.70
C GLY A 141 42.32 -25.60 -15.06
N ALA A 142 41.15 -24.98 -14.85
CA ALA A 142 39.99 -25.61 -14.22
C ALA A 142 38.68 -24.99 -14.75
N PRO A 143 38.34 -25.24 -16.03
CA PRO A 143 37.29 -24.49 -16.70
C PRO A 143 35.91 -24.81 -16.13
N THR A 144 35.16 -23.77 -15.80
CA THR A 144 33.79 -23.87 -15.28
C THR A 144 32.74 -23.33 -16.26
N GLY A 145 33.19 -22.64 -17.31
CA GLY A 145 32.33 -22.10 -18.35
C GLY A 145 33.11 -21.44 -19.49
N PHE A 146 32.42 -20.55 -20.19
CA PHE A 146 32.95 -19.80 -21.32
C PHE A 146 32.90 -18.31 -21.07
N ILE A 147 33.89 -17.58 -21.59
CA ILE A 147 33.92 -16.11 -21.61
C ILE A 147 33.93 -15.64 -23.06
N PHE A 148 32.98 -14.75 -23.37
CA PHE A 148 32.88 -14.01 -24.61
C PHE A 148 33.49 -12.63 -24.37
N THR A 149 34.46 -12.22 -25.19
CA THR A 149 35.11 -10.91 -25.05
C THR A 149 34.91 -10.09 -26.32
N ARG A 150 34.33 -8.89 -26.20
CA ARG A 150 34.14 -7.99 -27.34
C ARG A 150 35.49 -7.51 -27.89
N GLN A 151 35.52 -7.15 -29.17
CA GLN A 151 36.73 -6.54 -29.74
C GLN A 151 36.94 -5.13 -29.17
N SER A 152 38.18 -4.77 -28.87
CA SER A 152 38.53 -3.43 -28.35
C SER A 152 38.23 -2.29 -29.32
N SER A 153 37.98 -2.58 -30.59
CA SER A 153 37.58 -1.60 -31.61
C SER A 153 36.06 -1.50 -31.80
N ASN A 154 35.28 -2.28 -31.04
CA ASN A 154 33.82 -2.34 -31.15
C ASN A 154 33.19 -2.24 -29.76
N ASP A 155 33.01 -0.99 -29.29
CA ASP A 155 32.40 -0.72 -27.99
C ASP A 155 30.92 -1.13 -27.95
N GLU A 156 30.24 -1.20 -29.10
CA GLU A 156 28.88 -1.74 -29.26
C GLU A 156 28.87 -3.25 -29.53
N GLY A 157 29.95 -3.95 -29.18
CA GLY A 157 30.08 -5.40 -29.40
C GLY A 157 29.07 -6.25 -28.64
N PHE A 158 28.50 -5.73 -27.56
CA PHE A 158 27.39 -6.30 -26.80
C PHE A 158 26.25 -5.29 -26.70
N GLU A 159 25.03 -5.78 -26.89
CA GLU A 159 23.82 -4.96 -26.81
C GLU A 159 22.76 -5.69 -26.00
N LEU A 160 22.20 -5.01 -24.99
CA LEU A 160 20.94 -5.41 -24.38
C LEU A 160 19.83 -4.57 -25.03
N SER A 161 18.76 -5.23 -25.46
CA SER A 161 17.60 -4.55 -26.03
C SER A 161 16.35 -4.84 -25.23
N ALA A 162 15.45 -3.86 -25.18
CA ALA A 162 14.14 -3.93 -24.55
C ALA A 162 13.05 -3.37 -25.48
N GLY A 163 11.78 -3.67 -25.16
CA GLY A 163 10.64 -3.18 -25.95
C GLY A 163 10.66 -3.65 -27.41
N TYR A 164 11.06 -4.91 -27.66
CA TYR A 164 11.19 -5.46 -29.02
C TYR A 164 12.23 -4.72 -29.88
N GLY A 165 13.31 -4.24 -29.26
CA GLY A 165 14.39 -3.53 -29.94
C GLY A 165 14.16 -2.02 -30.08
N ALA A 166 13.08 -1.49 -29.49
CA ALA A 166 12.83 -0.04 -29.43
C ALA A 166 13.87 0.70 -28.59
N HIS A 167 14.42 0.02 -27.58
CA HIS A 167 15.47 0.55 -26.71
C HIS A 167 16.69 -0.37 -26.74
N ARG A 168 17.89 0.23 -26.81
CA ARG A 168 19.17 -0.46 -26.92
C ARG A 168 20.16 0.12 -25.94
N PHE A 169 20.88 -0.73 -25.25
CA PHE A 169 21.82 -0.38 -24.19
C PHE A 169 23.17 -1.04 -24.45
N TYR A 170 24.25 -0.27 -24.32
CA TYR A 170 25.62 -0.71 -24.64
C TYR A 170 26.59 -0.58 -23.46
N GLN A 171 26.13 -0.09 -22.32
CA GLN A 171 26.85 0.06 -21.06
C GLN A 171 27.10 -1.29 -20.37
N ILE A 172 27.66 -2.24 -21.12
CA ILE A 172 27.95 -3.61 -20.72
C ILE A 172 29.46 -3.79 -20.61
N SER A 173 29.91 -4.61 -19.67
CA SER A 173 31.32 -4.99 -19.51
C SER A 173 31.92 -5.57 -20.79
N ASN A 174 33.26 -5.52 -20.91
CA ASN A 174 33.98 -6.09 -22.07
C ASN A 174 33.81 -7.60 -22.21
N THR A 175 33.32 -8.28 -21.17
CA THR A 175 33.16 -9.72 -21.08
C THR A 175 31.73 -10.12 -20.72
N VAL A 176 31.28 -11.23 -21.29
CA VAL A 176 30.03 -11.95 -20.94
C VAL A 176 30.40 -13.39 -20.67
N SER A 177 29.94 -13.97 -19.56
CA SER A 177 30.19 -15.38 -19.23
C SER A 177 28.96 -16.25 -19.44
N VAL A 178 29.21 -17.50 -19.83
CA VAL A 178 28.21 -18.59 -19.89
C VAL A 178 28.73 -19.76 -19.06
N PRO A 179 28.27 -19.91 -17.81
CA PRO A 179 28.65 -21.03 -16.95
C PRO A 179 28.16 -22.37 -17.52
N MET A 180 28.92 -23.43 -17.25
CA MET A 180 28.62 -24.81 -17.68
C MET A 180 28.45 -25.76 -16.49
N GLN A 181 28.45 -25.24 -15.26
CA GLN A 181 28.23 -26.00 -14.04
C GLN A 181 27.56 -25.12 -12.97
N GLY A 182 26.90 -25.77 -12.00
CA GLY A 182 26.20 -25.11 -10.91
C GLY A 182 24.88 -24.44 -11.32
N ASP A 183 24.34 -23.64 -10.40
CA ASP A 183 22.97 -23.10 -10.50
C ASP A 183 22.78 -22.05 -11.59
N PHE A 184 23.86 -21.57 -12.21
CA PHE A 184 23.86 -20.60 -13.32
C PHE A 184 24.20 -21.21 -14.68
N SER A 185 24.22 -22.54 -14.78
CA SER A 185 24.53 -23.24 -16.04
C SER A 185 23.64 -22.71 -17.18
N GLY A 186 24.26 -22.26 -18.26
CA GLY A 186 23.62 -21.72 -19.46
C GLY A 186 22.98 -20.33 -19.31
N CYS A 187 23.17 -19.65 -18.18
CA CYS A 187 22.80 -18.23 -18.04
C CYS A 187 23.85 -17.34 -18.72
N LEU A 188 23.39 -16.24 -19.32
CA LEU A 188 24.27 -15.15 -19.77
C LEU A 188 24.53 -14.22 -18.59
N GLN A 189 25.78 -14.07 -18.18
CA GLN A 189 26.17 -13.21 -17.06
C GLN A 189 27.08 -12.08 -17.51
N PHE A 190 26.77 -10.85 -17.10
CA PHE A 190 27.53 -9.65 -17.47
C PHE A 190 27.27 -8.51 -16.48
N ASP A 191 28.23 -7.59 -16.37
CA ASP A 191 28.01 -6.35 -15.64
C ASP A 191 27.38 -5.32 -16.59
N PHE A 192 26.36 -4.62 -16.09
CA PHE A 192 25.53 -3.67 -16.83
C PHE A 192 25.38 -2.39 -16.00
N HIS A 193 25.45 -1.22 -16.64
CA HIS A 193 25.33 0.06 -15.94
C HIS A 193 24.25 0.93 -16.57
N VAL A 194 23.49 1.63 -15.74
CA VAL A 194 22.60 2.71 -16.17
C VAL A 194 23.27 4.03 -15.83
N GLU A 195 23.41 4.91 -16.82
CA GLU A 195 24.03 6.23 -16.66
C GLU A 195 23.00 7.29 -16.26
N LYS A 196 23.44 8.26 -15.45
CA LYS A 196 22.74 9.52 -15.21
C LYS A 196 22.77 10.34 -16.49
N GLU A 197 21.60 10.70 -17.00
CA GLU A 197 21.45 11.56 -18.17
C GLU A 197 21.03 12.97 -17.72
N GLY A 198 21.44 14.01 -18.45
CA GLY A 198 21.06 15.42 -18.19
C GLY A 198 22.09 16.24 -17.39
N SER A 199 21.73 17.49 -17.10
CA SER A 199 22.57 18.44 -16.33
C SER A 199 21.75 19.17 -15.27
N ALA A 200 22.44 19.73 -14.26
CA ALA A 200 21.84 20.47 -13.15
C ALA A 200 20.98 21.67 -13.58
N SER A 201 21.17 22.21 -14.78
CA SER A 201 20.41 23.36 -15.32
C SER A 201 19.19 22.96 -16.15
N THR A 202 18.89 21.66 -16.22
CA THR A 202 17.81 21.07 -17.00
C THR A 202 17.24 19.86 -16.24
N THR A 203 16.45 19.02 -16.89
CA THR A 203 16.05 17.74 -16.33
C THR A 203 17.21 16.74 -16.32
N PHE A 204 17.37 16.00 -15.23
CA PHE A 204 18.36 14.93 -15.09
C PHE A 204 17.79 13.70 -14.36
N GLY A 205 18.39 12.53 -14.51
CA GLY A 205 17.94 11.31 -13.83
C GLY A 205 18.38 10.04 -14.55
N TYR A 206 17.68 8.93 -14.29
CA TYR A 206 17.96 7.62 -14.89
C TYR A 206 16.88 7.15 -15.88
N PRO A 207 16.61 7.87 -16.99
CA PRO A 207 15.48 7.57 -17.89
C PRO A 207 15.60 6.19 -18.56
N SER A 208 16.80 5.62 -18.59
CA SER A 208 17.06 4.26 -19.08
C SER A 208 16.39 3.16 -18.23
N LEU A 209 16.07 3.41 -16.95
CA LEU A 209 15.24 2.50 -16.14
C LEU A 209 13.78 2.44 -16.62
N GLY A 210 13.25 3.58 -17.09
CA GLY A 210 11.96 3.65 -17.78
C GLY A 210 11.94 2.84 -19.07
N LYS A 211 13.01 2.96 -19.87
CA LYS A 211 13.21 2.19 -21.11
C LYS A 211 13.39 0.69 -20.87
N LEU A 212 13.89 0.30 -19.69
CA LEU A 212 13.95 -1.10 -19.20
C LEU A 212 12.64 -1.57 -18.55
N ASP A 213 11.60 -0.75 -18.53
CA ASP A 213 10.31 -1.06 -17.91
C ASP A 213 10.44 -1.57 -16.46
N ALA A 214 11.29 -0.90 -15.66
CA ALA A 214 11.56 -1.29 -14.28
C ALA A 214 10.69 -0.53 -13.28
N GLY A 215 9.76 -1.19 -12.59
CA GLY A 215 8.91 -0.53 -11.61
C GLY A 215 7.80 -1.42 -11.08
N ILE A 216 6.95 -0.84 -10.24
CA ILE A 216 5.75 -1.51 -9.74
C ILE A 216 4.60 -1.20 -10.70
N ARG A 217 3.72 -2.18 -10.96
CA ARG A 217 2.60 -2.01 -11.87
C ARG A 217 1.29 -2.45 -11.24
N LEU A 218 0.24 -1.68 -11.49
CA LEU A 218 -1.15 -2.09 -11.25
C LEU A 218 -1.84 -2.27 -12.59
N PHE A 219 -2.64 -3.32 -12.70
CA PHE A 219 -3.35 -3.70 -13.91
C PHE A 219 -4.84 -3.51 -13.71
N MET A 220 -5.51 -3.08 -14.77
CA MET A 220 -6.96 -2.90 -14.80
C MET A 220 -7.46 -3.18 -16.21
N ARG A 221 -8.78 -3.26 -16.38
CA ARG A 221 -9.36 -3.32 -17.73
C ARG A 221 -8.91 -2.10 -18.51
N ASP A 222 -8.58 -2.27 -19.78
CA ASP A 222 -8.11 -1.19 -20.62
C ASP A 222 -9.26 -0.22 -20.88
N PRO A 223 -9.21 0.99 -20.30
CA PRO A 223 -10.32 1.92 -20.44
C PRO A 223 -10.26 2.64 -21.82
N ASP A 224 -9.16 2.49 -22.56
CA ASP A 224 -9.00 3.04 -23.91
C ASP A 224 -9.55 2.08 -24.98
N PHE A 225 -9.74 0.80 -24.63
CA PHE A 225 -10.30 -0.24 -25.50
C PHE A 225 -11.36 -1.06 -24.75
N PRO A 226 -12.52 -0.46 -24.45
CA PRO A 226 -13.55 -1.13 -23.68
C PRO A 226 -14.15 -2.30 -24.49
N GLU A 227 -14.23 -3.48 -23.87
CA GLU A 227 -14.74 -4.70 -24.51
C GLU A 227 -15.70 -5.46 -23.59
N SER A 228 -16.84 -5.81 -24.16
CA SER A 228 -17.87 -6.65 -23.54
C SER A 228 -17.36 -8.06 -23.19
N GLY A 229 -17.74 -8.54 -22.00
CA GLY A 229 -17.55 -9.95 -21.61
C GLY A 229 -16.22 -10.25 -20.92
N SER A 230 -15.76 -11.51 -21.00
CA SER A 230 -14.58 -12.01 -20.26
C SER A 230 -13.25 -11.92 -21.01
N ASP A 231 -13.31 -11.54 -22.29
CA ASP A 231 -12.15 -11.34 -23.15
C ASP A 231 -12.05 -9.84 -23.39
N TYR A 232 -11.12 -9.19 -22.69
CA TYR A 232 -10.93 -7.74 -22.71
C TYR A 232 -9.45 -7.43 -22.55
N TYR A 233 -9.04 -6.29 -23.07
CA TYR A 233 -7.68 -5.79 -22.91
C TYR A 233 -7.41 -5.30 -21.50
N LEU A 234 -6.15 -5.40 -21.10
CA LEU A 234 -5.61 -4.88 -19.85
C LEU A 234 -4.71 -3.68 -20.13
N SER A 235 -4.96 -2.60 -19.39
CA SER A 235 -4.00 -1.51 -19.24
C SER A 235 -3.22 -1.70 -17.94
N SER A 236 -2.08 -1.00 -17.82
CA SER A 236 -1.34 -0.97 -16.56
C SER A 236 -0.68 0.37 -16.30
N HIS A 237 -0.81 0.84 -15.06
CA HIS A 237 -0.10 2.01 -14.55
C HIS A 237 1.23 1.59 -13.94
N ARG A 238 2.30 2.31 -14.32
CA ARG A 238 3.65 2.06 -13.85
C ARG A 238 4.05 3.10 -12.82
N TYR A 239 4.58 2.63 -11.71
CA TYR A 239 5.15 3.42 -10.62
C TYR A 239 6.68 3.23 -10.63
N PRO A 240 7.47 4.26 -10.98
CA PRO A 240 8.93 4.16 -11.06
C PRO A 240 9.56 3.88 -9.70
N LEU A 241 10.44 2.87 -9.61
CA LEU A 241 11.16 2.58 -8.37
C LEU A 241 12.24 3.64 -8.08
N PHE A 242 12.96 4.08 -9.10
CA PHE A 242 14.01 5.11 -9.01
C PHE A 242 13.64 6.34 -9.80
N GLN A 243 14.21 7.50 -9.42
CA GLN A 243 13.95 8.76 -10.11
C GLN A 243 14.50 8.73 -11.54
N GLU A 244 13.59 8.75 -12.51
CA GLU A 244 13.93 8.77 -13.95
C GLU A 244 14.18 10.17 -14.46
N SER A 245 13.64 11.17 -13.79
CA SER A 245 13.74 12.58 -14.15
C SER A 245 13.57 13.45 -12.89
N SER A 246 14.34 14.51 -12.77
CA SER A 246 14.24 15.51 -11.72
C SER A 246 14.58 16.87 -12.32
N ALA A 247 13.92 17.90 -11.81
CA ALA A 247 14.17 19.30 -12.15
C ALA A 247 14.55 20.12 -10.90
N ILE A 248 14.99 19.44 -9.84
CA ILE A 248 15.46 20.07 -8.60
C ILE A 248 16.96 20.23 -8.71
N ASP A 249 17.42 21.42 -9.10
CA ASP A 249 18.84 21.73 -9.38
C ASP A 249 19.76 21.32 -8.21
N GLU A 250 19.33 21.54 -6.97
CA GLU A 250 20.06 21.18 -5.74
C GLU A 250 20.28 19.67 -5.59
N GLY A 251 19.42 18.86 -6.21
CA GLY A 251 19.50 17.40 -6.19
C GLY A 251 20.60 16.82 -7.08
N TYR A 252 21.14 17.57 -8.05
CA TYR A 252 22.02 17.00 -9.09
C TYR A 252 23.26 16.27 -8.54
N GLY A 253 23.87 16.81 -7.48
CA GLY A 253 25.03 16.22 -6.82
C GLY A 253 24.72 14.92 -6.07
N TYR A 254 23.45 14.70 -5.69
CA TYR A 254 22.97 13.52 -4.97
C TYR A 254 22.62 12.35 -5.90
N TYR A 255 22.82 12.50 -7.21
CA TYR A 255 22.63 11.43 -8.18
C TYR A 255 23.99 10.92 -8.64
N ARG A 256 24.30 9.67 -8.30
CA ARG A 256 25.51 8.97 -8.76
C ARG A 256 25.51 8.89 -10.30
N ASP A 257 26.69 8.98 -10.91
CA ASP A 257 26.79 8.94 -12.37
C ASP A 257 26.32 7.61 -12.98
N THR A 258 26.43 6.50 -12.24
CA THR A 258 25.94 5.20 -12.68
C THR A 258 25.28 4.39 -11.58
N ILE A 259 24.30 3.57 -11.97
CA ILE A 259 23.76 2.46 -11.18
C ILE A 259 24.28 1.17 -11.82
N GLY A 260 25.07 0.40 -11.07
CA GLY A 260 25.67 -0.86 -11.53
C GLY A 260 24.77 -2.06 -11.24
N PHE A 261 24.76 -3.01 -12.17
CA PHE A 261 24.03 -4.26 -12.09
C PHE A 261 24.90 -5.45 -12.49
N LYS A 262 24.82 -6.54 -11.73
CA LYS A 262 25.25 -7.88 -12.13
C LYS A 262 24.06 -8.61 -12.72
N ALA A 263 23.97 -8.64 -14.05
CA ALA A 263 22.88 -9.28 -14.76
C ALA A 263 23.14 -10.78 -14.95
N SER A 264 22.09 -11.58 -14.78
CA SER A 264 22.05 -12.99 -15.15
C SER A 264 20.77 -13.20 -15.94
N LEU A 265 20.86 -13.69 -17.18
CA LEU A 265 19.71 -13.94 -18.04
C LEU A 265 19.66 -15.41 -18.43
N ASP A 266 18.56 -16.09 -18.08
CA ASP A 266 18.28 -17.45 -18.55
C ASP A 266 17.27 -17.43 -19.70
N PRO A 267 17.68 -17.78 -20.94
CA PRO A 267 16.76 -17.82 -22.08
C PRO A 267 15.66 -18.89 -21.96
N LEU A 268 15.83 -19.91 -21.11
CA LEU A 268 14.88 -21.02 -20.93
C LEU A 268 13.94 -20.80 -19.74
N TYR A 269 14.43 -20.18 -18.67
CA TYR A 269 13.67 -19.89 -17.44
C TYR A 269 13.70 -18.39 -17.08
N PRO A 270 13.18 -17.50 -17.95
CA PRO A 270 13.24 -16.06 -17.74
C PRO A 270 12.45 -15.57 -16.51
N LEU A 271 11.47 -16.34 -16.02
CA LEU A 271 10.67 -15.98 -14.83
C LEU A 271 11.23 -16.56 -13.52
N ASN A 272 12.31 -17.35 -13.57
CA ASN A 272 12.95 -17.84 -12.35
C ASN A 272 13.87 -16.74 -11.78
N ALA A 273 13.44 -16.12 -10.68
CA ALA A 273 14.12 -15.01 -10.01
C ALA A 273 15.54 -15.34 -9.51
N GLU A 274 15.90 -16.62 -9.37
CA GLU A 274 17.24 -17.06 -8.96
C GLU A 274 18.19 -17.24 -10.15
N ARG A 275 17.68 -17.21 -11.39
CA ARG A 275 18.48 -17.41 -12.62
C ARG A 275 18.44 -16.23 -13.58
N ALA A 276 17.31 -15.50 -13.61
CA ALA A 276 17.04 -14.39 -14.51
C ALA A 276 16.73 -13.10 -13.71
N TYR A 277 17.72 -12.21 -13.59
CA TYR A 277 17.63 -10.99 -12.78
C TYR A 277 18.72 -9.96 -13.14
N PHE A 278 18.56 -8.74 -12.61
CA PHE A 278 19.56 -7.68 -12.57
C PHE A 278 19.85 -7.34 -11.10
N ALA A 279 20.93 -7.88 -10.53
CA ALA A 279 21.27 -7.66 -9.13
C ALA A 279 22.03 -6.35 -8.99
N PHE A 280 21.69 -5.52 -7.99
CA PHE A 280 22.40 -4.27 -7.77
C PHE A 280 23.84 -4.54 -7.33
N GLU A 281 24.78 -3.86 -7.98
CA GLU A 281 26.17 -3.84 -7.53
C GLU A 281 26.24 -3.19 -6.14
N GLN A 282 26.97 -3.84 -5.23
CA GLN A 282 27.14 -3.33 -3.87
C GLN A 282 28.17 -2.19 -3.90
N LEU A 283 27.82 -1.06 -3.27
CA LEU A 283 28.75 0.05 -3.10
C LEU A 283 29.86 -0.35 -2.12
N GLU A 284 31.10 0.00 -2.45
CA GLU A 284 32.24 -0.19 -1.55
C GLU A 284 32.12 0.76 -0.34
N LEU A 285 32.68 0.39 0.81
CA LEU A 285 32.65 1.21 2.04
C LEU A 285 33.32 2.59 1.87
N THR A 286 34.10 2.78 0.81
CA THR A 286 34.77 4.05 0.47
C THR A 286 33.99 4.89 -0.53
N ASP A 287 32.89 4.38 -1.09
CA ASP A 287 32.02 5.13 -2.01
C ASP A 287 31.18 6.14 -1.21
N GLU A 288 31.23 7.41 -1.59
CA GLU A 288 30.52 8.49 -0.88
C GLU A 288 29.00 8.33 -0.91
N PHE A 289 28.45 7.58 -1.87
CA PHE A 289 27.02 7.30 -1.98
C PHE A 289 26.54 6.19 -1.04
N ILE A 290 27.42 5.52 -0.29
CA ILE A 290 26.99 4.46 0.65
C ILE A 290 26.13 5.00 1.80
N GLU A 291 26.29 6.28 2.16
CA GLU A 291 25.50 6.93 3.21
C GLU A 291 24.21 7.57 2.68
N ILE A 292 24.12 7.83 1.37
CA ILE A 292 22.99 8.51 0.74
C ILE A 292 22.06 7.55 -0.03
N GLY A 293 22.61 6.56 -0.72
CA GLY A 293 21.85 5.66 -1.59
C GLY A 293 21.53 6.28 -2.95
N PHE A 294 20.51 5.73 -3.63
CA PHE A 294 20.05 6.20 -4.93
C PHE A 294 18.66 6.84 -4.85
N PRO A 295 18.41 7.98 -5.54
CA PRO A 295 17.12 8.66 -5.53
C PRO A 295 15.98 7.75 -5.99
N SER A 296 14.98 7.54 -5.14
CA SER A 296 13.85 6.65 -5.41
C SER A 296 12.58 7.41 -5.80
N GLY A 297 11.59 6.72 -6.35
CA GLY A 297 10.25 7.30 -6.57
C GLY A 297 9.42 7.44 -5.29
N TYR A 298 9.95 7.06 -4.12
CA TYR A 298 9.29 7.34 -2.83
C TYR A 298 9.57 8.77 -2.40
N MET A 299 8.56 9.41 -1.82
CA MET A 299 8.65 10.79 -1.36
C MET A 299 8.15 10.91 0.08
N THR A 300 8.56 11.98 0.74
CA THR A 300 8.01 12.35 2.05
C THR A 300 6.81 13.28 1.89
N ASN A 301 6.00 13.44 2.94
CA ASN A 301 4.91 14.41 2.97
C ASN A 301 5.37 15.88 2.83
N LEU A 302 6.65 16.16 3.09
CA LEU A 302 7.30 17.46 2.89
C LEU A 302 7.89 17.61 1.48
N GLY A 303 7.76 16.60 0.63
CA GLY A 303 8.26 16.62 -0.75
C GLY A 303 9.75 16.28 -0.90
N TYR A 304 10.45 15.86 0.16
CA TYR A 304 11.81 15.32 0.04
C TYR A 304 11.82 13.95 -0.64
N ASP A 305 12.80 13.74 -1.52
CA ASP A 305 13.07 12.44 -2.12
C ASP A 305 13.58 11.46 -1.07
N VAL A 306 12.99 10.26 -1.08
CA VAL A 306 13.53 9.13 -0.33
C VAL A 306 14.53 8.43 -1.24
N HIS A 307 15.72 8.16 -0.73
CA HIS A 307 16.75 7.39 -1.40
C HIS A 307 16.75 5.95 -0.89
N LEU A 308 17.03 5.02 -1.79
CA LEU A 308 17.12 3.59 -1.49
C LEU A 308 18.55 3.10 -1.76
N LEU A 309 19.16 2.52 -0.74
CA LEU A 309 20.45 1.82 -0.86
C LEU A 309 20.21 0.31 -0.97
N PRO A 310 20.48 -0.33 -2.12
CA PRO A 310 20.32 -1.76 -2.27
C PRO A 310 21.26 -2.53 -1.34
N LEU A 311 20.72 -3.43 -0.53
CA LEU A 311 21.49 -4.36 0.30
C LEU A 311 21.82 -5.65 -0.47
N ALA A 312 22.49 -6.59 0.21
CA ALA A 312 22.79 -7.90 -0.37
C ALA A 312 21.51 -8.60 -0.86
N ALA A 313 21.62 -9.27 -2.02
CA ALA A 313 20.54 -9.96 -2.73
C ALA A 313 19.45 -9.06 -3.34
N SER A 314 19.57 -7.73 -3.26
CA SER A 314 18.64 -6.82 -3.93
C SER A 314 18.82 -6.88 -5.44
N LYS A 315 17.69 -7.06 -6.15
CA LYS A 315 17.67 -7.31 -7.59
C LYS A 315 16.36 -6.87 -8.23
N LEU A 316 16.39 -6.65 -9.54
CA LEU A 316 15.22 -6.56 -10.39
C LEU A 316 14.97 -7.92 -11.06
N VAL A 317 13.75 -8.41 -11.02
CA VAL A 317 13.36 -9.73 -11.58
C VAL A 317 12.27 -9.56 -12.62
N LEU A 318 12.17 -10.50 -13.56
CA LEU A 318 11.19 -10.43 -14.64
C LEU A 318 9.80 -10.88 -14.18
N ALA A 319 8.78 -10.12 -14.55
CA ALA A 319 7.37 -10.44 -14.36
C ALA A 319 6.60 -10.29 -15.68
N LEU A 320 5.42 -10.92 -15.79
CA LEU A 320 4.58 -10.87 -16.99
C LEU A 320 3.77 -9.57 -17.04
N ARG A 321 3.76 -8.91 -18.20
CA ARG A 321 2.93 -7.74 -18.54
C ARG A 321 1.90 -8.13 -19.59
N PRO A 322 0.84 -8.90 -19.23
CA PRO A 322 -0.14 -9.37 -20.19
C PRO A 322 -1.00 -8.24 -20.75
N ALA A 323 -1.47 -8.44 -21.99
CA ALA A 323 -2.48 -7.59 -22.63
C ALA A 323 -3.91 -8.10 -22.39
N THR A 324 -4.11 -9.38 -22.04
CA THR A 324 -5.40 -9.96 -21.65
C THR A 324 -5.18 -11.02 -20.55
N LEU A 325 -6.25 -11.46 -19.90
CA LEU A 325 -6.18 -12.53 -18.89
C LEU A 325 -6.18 -13.95 -19.50
N THR A 326 -6.35 -14.10 -20.81
CA THR A 326 -6.49 -15.41 -21.46
C THR A 326 -5.20 -16.23 -21.44
N VAL A 327 -5.27 -17.51 -21.06
CA VAL A 327 -4.10 -18.40 -20.92
C VAL A 327 -3.22 -18.44 -22.17
N LYS A 328 -3.84 -18.38 -23.36
CA LYS A 328 -3.12 -18.39 -24.64
C LYS A 328 -2.19 -17.18 -24.77
N GLU A 329 -2.64 -16.00 -24.38
CA GLU A 329 -1.86 -14.77 -24.50
C GLU A 329 -0.86 -14.57 -23.34
N GLN A 330 -1.09 -15.19 -22.17
CA GLN A 330 -0.09 -15.22 -21.10
C GLN A 330 1.25 -15.81 -21.58
N THR A 331 1.21 -16.80 -22.48
CA THR A 331 2.43 -17.41 -23.04
C THR A 331 3.20 -16.50 -23.99
N ALA A 332 2.57 -15.44 -24.51
CA ALA A 332 3.15 -14.44 -25.41
C ALA A 332 3.38 -13.08 -24.73
N ALA A 333 2.89 -12.89 -23.51
CA ALA A 333 2.96 -11.63 -22.79
C ALA A 333 4.41 -11.11 -22.66
N PRO A 334 4.66 -9.81 -22.91
CA PRO A 334 5.96 -9.21 -22.68
C PRO A 334 6.34 -9.26 -21.20
N PHE A 335 7.63 -9.14 -20.90
CA PHE A 335 8.14 -9.00 -19.56
C PHE A 335 8.35 -7.53 -19.17
N TYR A 336 8.34 -7.28 -17.88
CA TYR A 336 8.80 -6.04 -17.24
C TYR A 336 9.60 -6.40 -15.98
N LEU A 337 10.30 -5.42 -15.41
CA LEU A 337 11.18 -5.64 -14.26
C LEU A 337 10.52 -5.13 -12.97
N VAL A 338 10.50 -5.95 -11.92
CA VAL A 338 9.99 -5.61 -10.58
C VAL A 338 11.08 -5.74 -9.52
N PRO A 339 11.06 -4.92 -8.46
CA PRO A 339 12.03 -5.05 -7.37
C PRO A 339 11.85 -6.32 -6.54
N SER A 340 12.97 -6.80 -6.00
CA SER A 340 13.05 -7.89 -5.05
C SER A 340 14.23 -7.65 -4.11
N GLY A 341 14.06 -7.98 -2.83
CA GLY A 341 15.13 -7.86 -1.83
C GLY A 341 15.01 -6.61 -0.94
N ARG A 342 16.09 -6.28 -0.24
CA ARG A 342 16.10 -5.36 0.91
C ARG A 342 16.84 -4.07 0.55
N PHE A 343 16.27 -2.92 0.88
CA PHE A 343 16.84 -1.60 0.58
C PHE A 343 16.85 -0.78 1.85
N SER A 344 18.01 -0.25 2.25
CA SER A 344 18.07 0.71 3.35
C SER A 344 17.51 2.05 2.89
N VAL A 345 16.68 2.66 3.73
CA VAL A 345 16.02 3.92 3.46
C VAL A 345 16.88 5.08 3.94
N LYS A 346 17.11 6.06 3.09
CA LYS A 346 17.82 7.30 3.40
C LYS A 346 16.97 8.48 2.95
N VAL A 347 16.96 9.57 3.70
CA VAL A 347 16.20 10.78 3.33
C VAL A 347 17.16 11.96 3.37
N PRO A 348 17.93 12.19 2.30
CA PRO A 348 18.87 13.30 2.23
C PRO A 348 18.14 14.65 2.13
N ILE A 349 18.67 15.64 2.82
CA ILE A 349 18.28 17.04 2.66
C ILE A 349 19.19 17.63 1.59
N TYR A 350 18.62 18.02 0.46
CA TYR A 350 19.40 18.63 -0.62
C TYR A 350 19.85 20.03 -0.23
N HIS A 351 21.16 20.26 -0.35
CA HIS A 351 21.78 21.56 -0.12
C HIS A 351 22.21 22.17 -1.45
N ASP A 352 22.05 23.49 -1.57
CA ASP A 352 22.58 24.23 -2.72
C ASP A 352 24.11 23.99 -2.82
N PRO A 353 24.62 23.47 -3.95
CA PRO A 353 26.05 23.26 -4.16
C PRO A 353 26.92 24.49 -3.91
N ALA A 354 26.38 25.70 -4.10
CA ALA A 354 27.08 26.95 -3.79
C ALA A 354 27.33 27.18 -2.29
N THR A 355 26.63 26.43 -1.43
CA THR A 355 26.73 26.50 0.04
C THR A 355 27.62 25.41 0.63
N TRP A 356 28.19 24.53 -0.20
CA TRP A 356 29.03 23.44 0.27
C TRP A 356 30.35 23.95 0.88
N PRO A 357 30.85 23.32 1.98
CA PRO A 357 32.14 23.69 2.59
C PRO A 357 33.33 23.53 1.64
N ASP A 358 33.24 22.57 0.71
CA ASP A 358 34.20 22.28 -0.35
C ASP A 358 33.41 22.00 -1.66
N PRO A 359 33.69 22.70 -2.79
CA PRO A 359 32.98 22.50 -4.06
C PRO A 359 33.05 21.08 -4.62
N ASP A 360 34.06 20.29 -4.22
CA ASP A 360 34.29 18.94 -4.73
C ASP A 360 33.84 17.84 -3.75
N THR A 361 33.22 18.19 -2.61
CA THR A 361 32.80 17.21 -1.59
C THR A 361 31.30 17.28 -1.32
N LEU A 362 30.61 16.16 -1.53
CA LEU A 362 29.17 16.02 -1.29
C LEU A 362 28.84 16.19 0.19
N VAL A 363 27.88 17.08 0.51
CA VAL A 363 27.37 17.25 1.87
C VAL A 363 26.30 16.21 2.15
N VAL A 364 26.65 15.24 3.01
CA VAL A 364 25.71 14.23 3.51
C VAL A 364 24.98 14.77 4.74
N ASP A 365 23.72 15.15 4.56
CA ASP A 365 22.80 15.54 5.63
C ASP A 365 21.51 14.74 5.49
N LEU A 366 21.18 13.94 6.51
CA LEU A 366 20.04 13.03 6.48
C LEU A 366 19.01 13.45 7.52
N ALA A 367 17.74 13.44 7.12
CA ALA A 367 16.65 13.62 8.07
C ALA A 367 16.65 12.47 9.10
N ALA A 368 16.69 12.80 10.38
CA ALA A 368 16.70 11.80 11.46
C ALA A 368 15.44 10.93 11.47
N LYS A 369 14.29 11.52 11.12
CA LYS A 369 13.01 10.85 10.88
C LYS A 369 12.26 11.55 9.77
N ALA A 370 11.49 10.80 8.99
CA ALA A 370 10.69 11.33 7.90
C ALA A 370 9.37 10.55 7.76
N ASN A 371 8.35 11.20 7.20
CA ASN A 371 7.06 10.61 6.92
C ASN A 371 6.99 10.25 5.43
N VAL A 372 7.23 8.98 5.08
CA VAL A 372 7.13 8.49 3.70
C VAL A 372 5.67 8.31 3.34
N ILE A 373 5.23 8.97 2.28
CA ILE A 373 3.82 8.89 1.86
C ILE A 373 3.48 7.47 1.41
N CYS A 374 2.32 7.01 1.83
CA CYS A 374 1.74 5.75 1.39
C CYS A 374 0.66 5.98 0.33
N GLY A 375 0.08 7.18 0.21
CA GLY A 375 -0.94 7.49 -0.80
C GLY A 375 -0.71 8.84 -1.47
N VAL A 376 -1.39 9.07 -2.60
CA VAL A 376 -1.26 10.31 -3.41
C VAL A 376 -1.66 11.57 -2.62
N SER A 377 -2.56 11.47 -1.64
CA SER A 377 -2.99 12.61 -0.82
C SER A 377 -1.97 13.05 0.24
N GLY A 378 -0.96 12.22 0.54
CA GLY A 378 0.02 12.48 1.59
C GLY A 378 -0.51 12.32 3.03
N LEU A 379 -1.77 11.91 3.19
CA LEU A 379 -2.44 11.74 4.49
C LEU A 379 -2.33 10.33 5.07
N GLU A 380 -1.85 9.40 4.24
CA GLU A 380 -1.36 8.10 4.69
C GLU A 380 0.16 8.10 4.58
N TYR A 381 0.84 7.74 5.66
CA TYR A 381 2.31 7.70 5.68
C TYR A 381 2.86 6.73 6.72
N LEU A 382 4.11 6.33 6.52
CA LEU A 382 4.93 5.58 7.47
C LEU A 382 6.06 6.45 7.95
N LYS A 383 6.30 6.44 9.26
CA LYS A 383 7.51 7.05 9.82
C LYS A 383 8.70 6.14 9.59
N VAL A 384 9.73 6.69 8.98
CA VAL A 384 11.00 6.02 8.71
C VAL A 384 12.15 6.82 9.32
N SER A 385 13.25 6.15 9.59
CA SER A 385 14.54 6.72 9.97
C SER A 385 15.62 6.27 8.98
N SER A 386 16.85 6.75 9.16
CA SER A 386 18.00 6.32 8.35
C SER A 386 18.34 4.83 8.49
N ASP A 387 17.76 4.16 9.48
CA ASP A 387 17.98 2.75 9.79
C ASP A 387 16.84 1.85 9.29
N SER A 388 15.78 2.42 8.69
CA SER A 388 14.68 1.62 8.14
C SER A 388 15.14 0.78 6.95
N ILE A 389 14.47 -0.35 6.76
CA ILE A 389 14.67 -1.24 5.62
C ILE A 389 13.33 -1.44 4.90
N LEU A 390 13.33 -1.18 3.60
CA LEU A 390 12.24 -1.48 2.70
C LEU A 390 12.49 -2.83 2.02
N ILE A 391 11.53 -3.74 2.11
CA ILE A 391 11.67 -5.12 1.62
C ILE A 391 10.66 -5.36 0.52
N PHE A 392 11.14 -5.53 -0.71
CA PHE A 392 10.29 -5.86 -1.85
C PHE A 392 10.15 -7.35 -2.02
N THR A 393 8.90 -7.79 -2.15
CA THR A 393 8.54 -9.17 -2.42
C THR A 393 7.84 -9.24 -3.78
N PRO A 394 8.41 -9.90 -4.79
CA PRO A 394 7.77 -10.07 -6.10
C PRO A 394 6.64 -11.12 -6.05
N GLY A 395 5.91 -11.27 -7.16
CA GLY A 395 4.86 -12.29 -7.31
C GLY A 395 3.55 -11.95 -6.60
N GLN A 396 3.35 -10.69 -6.22
CA GLN A 396 2.17 -10.24 -5.49
C GLN A 396 1.02 -9.88 -6.43
N PRO A 397 -0.25 -10.09 -6.05
CA PRO A 397 -1.43 -9.67 -6.81
C PRO A 397 -1.32 -8.22 -7.35
N ALA A 398 -1.72 -7.98 -8.60
CA ALA A 398 -1.61 -6.64 -9.18
C ALA A 398 -2.82 -6.22 -10.02
N TYR A 399 -3.79 -7.10 -10.21
CA TYR A 399 -4.95 -6.85 -11.04
C TYR A 399 -6.14 -6.36 -10.21
N ALA A 400 -6.67 -5.18 -10.55
CA ALA A 400 -7.85 -4.57 -9.97
C ALA A 400 -9.06 -4.83 -10.88
N PRO A 401 -9.80 -5.95 -10.70
CA PRO A 401 -10.87 -6.36 -11.61
C PRO A 401 -12.07 -5.41 -11.59
N ALA A 402 -12.30 -4.73 -10.47
CA ALA A 402 -13.48 -3.92 -10.24
C ALA A 402 -13.21 -2.41 -10.36
N TYR A 403 -12.01 -2.01 -10.78
CA TYR A 403 -11.72 -0.62 -11.10
C TYR A 403 -12.23 -0.27 -12.49
N VAL A 404 -12.88 0.89 -12.60
CA VAL A 404 -13.36 1.48 -13.85
C VAL A 404 -12.84 2.91 -13.92
N SER A 405 -12.13 3.28 -15.00
CA SER A 405 -11.71 4.67 -15.20
C SER A 405 -12.92 5.53 -15.56
N VAL A 406 -13.24 6.46 -14.66
CA VAL A 406 -14.30 7.46 -14.87
C VAL A 406 -13.93 8.36 -16.05
N GLN A 407 -12.64 8.72 -16.18
CA GLN A 407 -12.19 9.66 -17.21
C GLN A 407 -12.39 9.11 -18.62
N SER A 408 -12.05 7.84 -18.87
CA SER A 408 -12.27 7.24 -20.19
C SER A 408 -13.75 7.01 -20.48
N LEU A 409 -14.54 6.63 -19.47
CA LEU A 409 -15.99 6.56 -19.65
C LEU A 409 -16.56 7.91 -20.07
N LEU A 410 -16.16 9.00 -19.41
CA LEU A 410 -16.64 10.35 -19.75
C LEU A 410 -16.17 10.82 -21.13
N ARG A 411 -14.96 10.42 -21.56
CA ARG A 411 -14.48 10.66 -22.94
C ARG A 411 -15.41 10.03 -23.96
N ASP A 412 -15.78 8.76 -23.75
CA ASP A 412 -16.54 7.98 -24.71
C ASP A 412 -18.06 8.20 -24.58
N LEU A 413 -18.51 8.73 -23.43
CA LEU A 413 -19.91 9.08 -23.17
C LEU A 413 -20.48 9.99 -24.26
N THR A 414 -19.71 11.00 -24.70
CA THR A 414 -20.11 11.88 -25.82
C THR A 414 -20.43 11.08 -27.07
N THR A 415 -19.55 10.17 -27.49
CA THR A 415 -19.77 9.34 -28.68
C THR A 415 -20.93 8.37 -28.52
N ILE A 416 -21.11 7.81 -27.31
CA ILE A 416 -22.26 6.95 -26.99
C ILE A 416 -23.55 7.76 -27.12
N LEU A 417 -23.64 8.95 -26.51
CA LEU A 417 -24.82 9.81 -26.57
C LEU A 417 -25.12 10.28 -28.00
N GLU A 418 -24.11 10.69 -28.77
CA GLU A 418 -24.26 11.08 -30.18
C GLU A 418 -24.76 9.94 -31.08
N SER A 419 -24.50 8.68 -30.72
CA SER A 419 -24.98 7.53 -31.51
C SER A 419 -26.48 7.30 -31.40
N TYR A 420 -27.09 7.76 -30.29
CA TYR A 420 -28.53 7.70 -30.03
C TYR A 420 -29.22 9.06 -30.23
N SER A 421 -28.47 10.15 -30.23
CA SER A 421 -28.99 11.49 -30.53
C SER A 421 -28.99 11.77 -32.03
N ALA A 422 -29.94 12.57 -32.52
CA ALA A 422 -29.92 13.11 -33.89
C ALA A 422 -28.88 14.24 -34.08
N ARG A 423 -27.98 14.46 -33.11
CA ARG A 423 -27.16 15.67 -32.98
C ARG A 423 -25.73 15.35 -32.57
N THR A 424 -24.82 16.20 -33.03
CA THR A 424 -23.40 16.22 -32.65
C THR A 424 -23.15 17.29 -31.61
N LEU A 425 -22.44 16.94 -30.55
CA LEU A 425 -21.99 17.85 -29.50
C LEU A 425 -20.77 18.66 -29.99
N PRO A 426 -20.66 19.97 -29.67
CA PRO A 426 -19.49 20.76 -30.05
C PRO A 426 -18.20 20.24 -29.38
N SER A 427 -17.06 20.33 -30.06
CA SER A 427 -15.75 19.79 -29.62
C SER A 427 -15.18 20.41 -28.34
N ASP A 428 -15.74 21.52 -27.87
CA ASP A 428 -15.15 22.41 -26.87
C ASP A 428 -16.17 22.93 -25.84
N THR A 429 -17.38 22.34 -25.81
CA THR A 429 -18.38 22.58 -24.76
C THR A 429 -19.11 21.27 -24.46
N THR A 430 -18.80 20.64 -23.33
CA THR A 430 -19.83 19.89 -22.61
C THR A 430 -20.90 20.92 -22.26
N ASP A 431 -21.95 21.03 -23.07
CA ASP A 431 -23.11 21.85 -22.74
C ASP A 431 -23.89 21.07 -21.67
N LEU A 432 -23.34 21.10 -20.45
CA LEU A 432 -23.78 20.32 -19.29
C LEU A 432 -25.26 20.62 -18.96
N ASP A 433 -25.73 21.83 -19.31
CA ASP A 433 -27.10 22.27 -19.14
C ASP A 433 -28.10 21.71 -20.19
N MET A 434 -27.65 20.85 -21.13
CA MET A 434 -28.51 20.33 -22.21
C MET A 434 -29.50 19.26 -21.71
N GLU A 435 -30.78 19.43 -22.05
CA GLU A 435 -31.84 18.46 -21.77
C GLU A 435 -31.62 17.15 -22.56
N ILE A 436 -31.74 16.01 -21.88
CA ILE A 436 -31.57 14.69 -22.50
C ILE A 436 -32.82 14.30 -23.32
N GLU A 437 -34.02 14.68 -22.85
CA GLU A 437 -35.30 14.47 -23.51
C GLU A 437 -36.06 15.80 -23.62
N GLU A 438 -36.67 16.11 -24.77
CA GLU A 438 -37.47 17.33 -24.97
C GLU A 438 -38.79 17.27 -24.17
N LYS A 439 -38.80 17.83 -22.95
CA LYS A 439 -39.99 17.80 -22.06
C LYS A 439 -40.87 19.05 -22.15
N SER A 440 -40.42 20.14 -22.81
CA SER A 440 -41.19 21.39 -22.89
C SER A 440 -41.34 21.94 -24.31
N VAL A 441 -42.54 22.41 -24.65
CA VAL A 441 -42.90 22.95 -25.97
C VAL A 441 -42.40 24.40 -26.17
N ASP A 442 -41.90 25.04 -25.10
CA ASP A 442 -41.51 26.45 -25.05
C ASP A 442 -39.98 26.66 -24.89
N ASN A 443 -39.16 25.59 -24.82
CA ASN A 443 -37.71 25.74 -24.73
C ASN A 443 -37.12 26.13 -26.09
N THR A 444 -36.35 27.21 -26.12
CA THR A 444 -35.65 27.65 -27.34
C THR A 444 -34.30 26.96 -27.53
N GLU A 445 -33.79 26.32 -26.47
CA GLU A 445 -32.57 25.50 -26.52
C GLU A 445 -32.95 24.05 -26.87
N PRO A 446 -32.27 23.42 -27.83
CA PRO A 446 -32.80 22.19 -28.41
C PRO A 446 -32.22 20.95 -27.67
N ALA A 447 -33.05 19.98 -27.24
CA ALA A 447 -32.65 18.78 -26.46
C ALA A 447 -31.93 17.66 -27.25
N MET A 448 -31.39 16.63 -26.57
CA MET A 448 -30.73 15.48 -27.25
C MET A 448 -31.69 14.47 -27.91
N ASP A 449 -32.98 14.50 -27.56
CA ASP A 449 -34.05 13.62 -28.06
C ASP A 449 -33.83 12.11 -27.79
N ILE A 450 -33.17 11.75 -26.68
CA ILE A 450 -32.94 10.35 -26.27
C ILE A 450 -34.14 9.85 -25.45
N THR A 451 -34.77 8.76 -25.89
CA THR A 451 -35.95 8.17 -25.23
C THR A 451 -35.59 7.29 -24.02
N ASP A 452 -36.55 7.05 -23.12
CA ASP A 452 -36.36 6.16 -21.95
C ASP A 452 -35.87 4.73 -22.29
N PRO A 453 -36.36 4.05 -23.35
CA PRO A 453 -35.79 2.76 -23.76
C PRO A 453 -34.33 2.86 -24.22
N GLU A 454 -33.97 3.91 -24.93
CA GLU A 454 -32.59 4.15 -25.41
C GLU A 454 -31.65 4.47 -24.25
N ARG A 455 -32.14 5.19 -23.23
CA ARG A 455 -31.40 5.40 -21.97
C ARG A 455 -31.03 4.09 -21.28
N LEU A 456 -31.97 3.15 -21.18
CA LEU A 456 -31.67 1.84 -20.59
C LEU A 456 -30.68 1.02 -21.44
N GLU A 457 -30.72 1.18 -22.76
CA GLU A 457 -29.75 0.57 -23.68
C GLU A 457 -28.34 1.17 -23.50
N ILE A 458 -28.24 2.50 -23.40
CA ILE A 458 -26.99 3.21 -23.10
C ILE A 458 -26.39 2.73 -21.78
N LEU A 459 -27.19 2.63 -20.72
CA LEU A 459 -26.73 2.14 -19.41
C LEU A 459 -26.23 0.68 -19.49
N GLU A 460 -26.88 -0.15 -20.30
CA GLU A 460 -26.46 -1.54 -20.52
C GLU A 460 -25.16 -1.64 -21.35
N ILE A 461 -24.96 -0.76 -22.33
CA ILE A 461 -23.69 -0.66 -23.07
C ILE A 461 -22.56 -0.28 -22.11
N ILE A 462 -22.76 0.78 -21.31
CA ILE A 462 -21.81 1.22 -20.30
C ILE A 462 -21.49 0.05 -19.35
N ARG A 463 -22.51 -0.67 -18.88
CA ARG A 463 -22.34 -1.86 -18.02
C ARG A 463 -21.49 -2.94 -18.68
N GLN A 464 -21.79 -3.30 -19.93
CA GLN A 464 -21.13 -4.41 -20.62
C GLN A 464 -19.67 -4.10 -20.95
N ASP A 465 -19.41 -2.88 -21.40
CA ASP A 465 -18.12 -2.48 -21.97
C ASP A 465 -17.10 -2.04 -20.91
N TYR A 466 -17.56 -1.41 -19.82
CA TYR A 466 -16.66 -0.85 -18.79
C TYR A 466 -16.63 -1.68 -17.51
N PHE A 467 -17.74 -2.33 -17.14
CA PHE A 467 -17.85 -3.04 -15.86
C PHE A 467 -17.64 -4.55 -16.00
N PRO A 468 -17.18 -5.23 -14.93
CA PRO A 468 -17.06 -6.67 -14.91
C PRO A 468 -18.34 -7.38 -15.39
N PRO A 469 -18.24 -8.56 -16.04
CA PRO A 469 -19.41 -9.26 -16.59
C PRO A 469 -20.54 -9.53 -15.58
N ASP A 470 -20.17 -9.70 -14.32
CA ASP A 470 -21.04 -9.97 -13.17
C ASP A 470 -21.56 -8.70 -12.47
N TYR A 471 -21.12 -7.51 -12.89
CA TYR A 471 -21.61 -6.26 -12.34
C TYR A 471 -23.03 -5.96 -12.81
N THR A 472 -23.88 -5.56 -11.87
CA THR A 472 -25.26 -5.15 -12.12
C THR A 472 -25.54 -3.85 -11.37
N PHE A 473 -26.08 -2.85 -12.06
CA PHE A 473 -26.61 -1.66 -11.41
C PHE A 473 -27.79 -2.05 -10.51
N THR A 474 -27.88 -1.44 -9.32
CA THR A 474 -29.01 -1.68 -8.41
C THR A 474 -30.30 -1.09 -9.01
N SER A 475 -31.46 -1.62 -8.60
CA SER A 475 -32.73 -1.07 -9.06
C SER A 475 -32.93 0.40 -8.66
N ALA A 476 -32.31 0.84 -7.55
CA ALA A 476 -32.30 2.23 -7.12
C ALA A 476 -31.45 3.10 -8.05
N ALA A 477 -30.24 2.65 -8.40
CA ALA A 477 -29.35 3.32 -9.33
C ALA A 477 -30.00 3.48 -10.72
N ILE A 478 -30.68 2.44 -11.22
CA ILE A 478 -31.40 2.50 -12.50
C ILE A 478 -32.55 3.54 -12.44
N ALA A 479 -33.29 3.58 -11.33
CA ALA A 479 -34.39 4.53 -11.16
C ALA A 479 -33.90 5.99 -11.09
N GLU A 480 -32.78 6.23 -10.40
CA GLU A 480 -32.11 7.53 -10.32
C GLU A 480 -31.61 7.97 -11.70
N TYR A 481 -30.90 7.09 -12.42
CA TYR A 481 -30.44 7.32 -13.79
C TYR A 481 -31.57 7.70 -14.74
N SER A 482 -32.72 7.02 -14.66
CA SER A 482 -33.89 7.35 -15.49
C SER A 482 -34.55 8.69 -15.12
N SER A 483 -34.28 9.24 -13.93
CA SER A 483 -34.85 10.51 -13.47
C SER A 483 -34.06 11.76 -13.87
N LEU A 484 -32.83 11.58 -14.34
CA LEU A 484 -31.94 12.68 -14.72
C LEU A 484 -32.51 13.44 -15.92
N GLU A 485 -32.41 14.76 -15.92
CA GLU A 485 -33.02 15.62 -16.93
C GLU A 485 -31.99 16.25 -17.88
N ILE A 486 -30.78 16.53 -17.38
CA ILE A 486 -29.70 17.17 -18.15
C ILE A 486 -28.41 16.35 -18.16
N VAL A 487 -27.51 16.66 -19.10
CA VAL A 487 -26.23 15.96 -19.27
C VAL A 487 -25.29 16.16 -18.06
N GLU A 488 -25.34 17.30 -17.37
CA GLU A 488 -24.56 17.54 -16.14
C GLU A 488 -24.89 16.52 -15.06
N GLU A 489 -26.19 16.33 -14.80
CA GLU A 489 -26.67 15.39 -13.80
C GLU A 489 -26.26 13.96 -14.14
N LEU A 490 -26.24 13.60 -15.43
CA LEU A 490 -25.72 12.31 -15.89
C LEU A 490 -24.23 12.14 -15.60
N VAL A 491 -23.42 13.16 -15.90
CA VAL A 491 -21.98 13.14 -15.64
C VAL A 491 -21.71 13.03 -14.14
N ASP A 492 -22.37 13.86 -13.33
CA ASP A 492 -22.25 13.85 -11.87
C ASP A 492 -22.73 12.52 -11.27
N TRP A 493 -23.83 11.98 -11.78
CA TRP A 493 -24.35 10.68 -11.36
C TRP A 493 -23.39 9.54 -11.70
N LEU A 494 -22.81 9.53 -12.91
CA LEU A 494 -21.80 8.53 -13.29
C LEU A 494 -20.55 8.62 -12.42
N GLN A 495 -20.06 9.84 -12.16
CA GLN A 495 -18.92 10.07 -11.28
C GLN A 495 -19.21 9.59 -9.85
N SER A 496 -20.35 10.00 -9.28
CA SER A 496 -20.79 9.62 -7.92
C SER A 496 -21.02 8.12 -7.80
N THR A 497 -21.71 7.52 -8.78
CA THR A 497 -22.02 6.08 -8.80
C THR A 497 -20.73 5.28 -8.85
N LEU A 498 -19.81 5.60 -9.77
CA LEU A 498 -18.52 4.92 -9.92
C LEU A 498 -17.60 5.08 -8.70
N GLN A 499 -17.60 6.26 -8.08
CA GLN A 499 -16.84 6.50 -6.85
C GLN A 499 -17.46 5.84 -5.62
N SER A 500 -18.78 5.61 -5.65
CA SER A 500 -19.53 4.99 -4.56
C SER A 500 -19.66 3.48 -4.67
N VAL A 501 -19.30 2.85 -5.79
CA VAL A 501 -19.38 1.38 -5.95
C VAL A 501 -18.56 0.77 -4.82
N PRO A 502 -19.21 0.18 -3.81
CA PRO A 502 -18.49 -0.48 -2.75
C PRO A 502 -17.81 -1.66 -3.42
N LEU A 503 -16.50 -1.76 -3.26
CA LEU A 503 -15.77 -2.99 -3.59
C LEU A 503 -16.09 -4.13 -2.59
N SER A 504 -17.15 -3.97 -1.78
CA SER A 504 -17.66 -5.01 -0.91
C SER A 504 -18.57 -5.95 -1.71
N ASP A 505 -18.03 -7.13 -1.96
CA ASP A 505 -18.78 -8.39 -1.90
C ASP A 505 -19.83 -8.63 -3.00
N THR A 506 -19.50 -8.30 -4.25
CA THR A 506 -20.05 -9.04 -5.39
C THR A 506 -19.46 -10.46 -5.38
N ALA A 507 -20.10 -11.35 -4.61
CA ALA A 507 -19.93 -12.80 -4.64
C ALA A 507 -18.46 -13.31 -4.69
N GLY A 508 -17.67 -13.05 -3.63
CA GLY A 508 -16.43 -13.80 -3.37
C GLY A 508 -15.20 -13.44 -4.22
N LYS A 509 -15.18 -12.28 -4.89
CA LYS A 509 -13.96 -11.76 -5.56
C LYS A 509 -13.08 -10.94 -4.60
N LYS A 510 -11.77 -11.10 -4.73
CA LYS A 510 -10.76 -10.34 -3.97
C LYS A 510 -10.56 -8.95 -4.59
N ALA A 511 -10.24 -7.94 -3.77
CA ALA A 511 -9.95 -6.58 -4.24
C ALA A 511 -8.80 -6.53 -5.27
N LEU A 512 -7.81 -7.41 -5.13
CA LEU A 512 -6.78 -7.67 -6.13
C LEU A 512 -6.69 -9.17 -6.44
N GLU A 513 -6.63 -9.51 -7.72
CA GLU A 513 -6.49 -10.90 -8.18
C GLU A 513 -5.02 -11.31 -8.34
N ALA A 514 -4.75 -12.61 -8.17
CA ALA A 514 -3.41 -13.19 -8.12
C ALA A 514 -2.62 -13.12 -9.44
N TYR A 515 -3.27 -12.79 -10.56
CA TYR A 515 -2.62 -12.61 -11.86
C TYR A 515 -3.26 -11.44 -12.62
N PRO A 516 -2.45 -10.59 -13.30
CA PRO A 516 -0.99 -10.47 -13.25
C PRO A 516 -0.41 -10.14 -11.86
N THR A 517 0.92 -10.24 -11.76
CA THR A 517 1.68 -10.03 -10.51
C THR A 517 2.63 -8.83 -10.59
N THR A 518 2.98 -8.28 -9.44
CA THR A 518 3.94 -7.20 -9.23
C THR A 518 4.77 -7.42 -7.96
N ALA A 519 5.50 -6.41 -7.49
CA ALA A 519 6.13 -6.40 -6.18
C ALA A 519 5.43 -5.46 -5.22
N TRP A 520 5.23 -5.92 -3.98
CA TRP A 520 4.82 -5.08 -2.85
C TRP A 520 5.94 -4.96 -1.86
N ALA A 521 5.81 -4.03 -0.92
CA ALA A 521 6.84 -3.75 0.05
C ALA A 521 6.39 -3.98 1.49
N TYR A 522 7.37 -4.12 2.38
CA TYR A 522 7.23 -4.09 3.81
C TYR A 522 8.31 -3.17 4.41
N VAL A 523 7.99 -2.47 5.49
CA VAL A 523 8.92 -1.56 6.17
C VAL A 523 9.31 -2.16 7.52
N GLU A 524 10.59 -2.48 7.67
CA GLU A 524 11.21 -2.75 8.97
C GLU A 524 11.76 -1.43 9.53
N GLU A 525 11.35 -1.06 10.74
CA GLU A 525 11.82 0.13 11.45
C GLU A 525 12.34 -0.26 12.84
N PRO A 526 13.52 0.23 13.27
CA PRO A 526 13.98 0.02 14.65
C PRO A 526 12.99 0.60 15.67
N GLY A 527 12.32 -0.28 16.41
CA GLY A 527 11.28 0.09 17.38
C GLY A 527 9.84 -0.14 16.91
N GLY A 528 9.65 -0.58 15.66
CA GLY A 528 8.36 -0.95 15.08
C GLY A 528 7.78 0.19 14.26
N ALA A 529 7.52 -0.06 12.98
CA ALA A 529 6.95 0.96 12.12
C ALA A 529 5.50 1.24 12.51
N VAL A 530 5.09 2.50 12.54
CA VAL A 530 3.71 2.88 12.81
C VAL A 530 3.11 3.47 11.56
N TYR A 531 1.99 2.90 11.15
CA TYR A 531 1.21 3.37 10.03
C TYR A 531 0.20 4.43 10.48
N TYR A 532 0.20 5.56 9.79
CA TYR A 532 -0.71 6.68 10.03
C TYR A 532 -1.65 6.81 8.84
N ALA A 533 -2.94 6.98 9.12
CA ALA A 533 -3.97 7.21 8.11
C ALA A 533 -4.94 8.27 8.63
N GLN A 534 -5.09 9.35 7.88
CA GLN A 534 -6.00 10.46 8.20
C GLN A 534 -6.99 10.71 7.06
N PRO A 535 -8.18 11.28 7.34
CA PRO A 535 -9.14 11.69 6.33
C PRO A 535 -8.63 12.78 5.42
N ASP A 536 -9.02 12.70 4.15
CA ASP A 536 -8.80 13.76 3.16
C ASP A 536 -9.50 15.09 3.52
N GLN A 537 -10.48 15.07 4.43
CA GLN A 537 -11.17 16.27 4.96
C GLN A 537 -10.70 16.72 6.35
N ALA A 538 -9.56 16.24 6.85
CA ALA A 538 -9.04 16.69 8.14
C ALA A 538 -8.73 18.21 8.09
N VAL A 539 -9.64 19.01 8.66
CA VAL A 539 -9.66 20.50 8.64
C VAL A 539 -8.37 21.13 9.19
N LEU A 540 -7.52 20.35 9.88
CA LEU A 540 -6.32 20.79 10.56
C LEU A 540 -5.00 20.41 9.86
N TYR A 541 -5.04 19.88 8.63
CA TYR A 541 -3.83 19.72 7.81
C TYR A 541 -3.37 21.08 7.27
N ARG A 542 -2.75 21.90 8.13
CA ARG A 542 -1.94 23.05 7.70
C ARG A 542 -0.51 22.80 8.15
N ALA A 543 0.35 22.48 7.19
CA ALA A 543 1.77 22.21 7.35
C ALA A 543 2.63 23.44 7.74
N GLU A 544 2.06 24.41 8.46
CA GLU A 544 2.79 25.59 8.93
C GLU A 544 2.92 25.54 10.46
N ASP A 545 4.13 25.80 10.95
CA ASP A 545 4.48 25.97 12.37
C ASP A 545 3.49 26.90 13.08
N SER A 546 2.49 26.30 13.70
CA SER A 546 1.55 27.00 14.57
C SER A 546 2.30 27.36 15.86
N SER A 547 2.82 28.59 15.91
CA SER A 547 3.49 29.20 17.07
C SER A 547 2.60 29.41 18.32
N LYS A 548 1.48 28.67 18.45
CA LYS A 548 0.60 28.70 19.62
C LYS A 548 0.23 27.29 20.05
N ALA A 549 0.76 26.88 21.20
CA ALA A 549 0.62 25.60 21.88
C ALA A 549 -0.81 25.20 22.34
N PHE A 550 -1.87 25.68 21.69
CA PHE A 550 -3.26 25.34 22.06
C PHE A 550 -3.96 24.44 21.03
N LEU A 551 -3.46 24.40 19.79
CA LEU A 551 -3.95 23.53 18.72
C LEU A 551 -2.75 23.05 17.91
N ASP A 552 -2.08 22.02 18.42
CA ASP A 552 -1.00 21.36 17.68
C ASP A 552 -1.56 20.16 16.91
N TYR A 553 -1.05 19.94 15.70
CA TYR A 553 -1.46 18.82 14.84
C TYR A 553 -1.07 17.51 15.52
N MET A 554 -2.05 16.66 15.86
CA MET A 554 -1.79 15.35 16.44
C MET A 554 -2.03 14.24 15.43
N GLU A 555 -0.94 13.59 15.06
CA GLU A 555 -0.94 12.39 14.25
C GLU A 555 -1.60 11.24 15.02
N VAL A 556 -2.67 10.64 14.46
CA VAL A 556 -3.35 9.51 15.09
C VAL A 556 -2.81 8.21 14.48
N PRO A 557 -2.10 7.37 15.24
CA PRO A 557 -1.60 6.11 14.72
C PRO A 557 -2.77 5.17 14.40
N SER A 558 -2.73 4.54 13.23
CA SER A 558 -3.73 3.55 12.83
C SER A 558 -3.36 2.19 13.41
N VAL A 559 -2.15 1.69 13.10
CA VAL A 559 -1.70 0.34 13.49
C VAL A 559 -0.17 0.25 13.47
N GLY A 560 0.39 -0.54 14.38
CA GLY A 560 1.83 -0.84 14.42
C GLY A 560 2.17 -2.09 13.60
N LEU A 561 3.32 -2.04 12.93
CA LEU A 561 3.94 -3.14 12.20
C LEU A 561 5.01 -3.82 13.10
N PRO A 562 5.17 -5.15 12.99
CA PRO A 562 6.25 -5.88 13.65
C PRO A 562 7.65 -5.32 13.36
N ILE A 563 8.59 -5.48 14.30
CA ILE A 563 9.98 -5.02 14.16
C ILE A 563 10.77 -5.90 13.18
N SER A 564 10.51 -7.21 13.18
CA SER A 564 11.18 -8.21 12.33
C SER A 564 10.37 -9.51 12.30
N LEU A 565 10.53 -10.31 11.26
CA LEU A 565 9.95 -11.64 11.15
C LEU A 565 10.91 -12.73 11.63
N GLU A 566 10.43 -13.64 12.47
CA GLU A 566 11.01 -14.99 12.57
C GLU A 566 10.29 -15.94 11.58
N ASN A 567 11.00 -16.93 11.03
CA ASN A 567 10.49 -17.83 9.97
C ASN A 567 9.18 -18.57 10.32
N ASP A 568 8.90 -18.77 11.60
CA ASP A 568 7.71 -19.47 12.09
C ASP A 568 6.43 -18.62 11.94
N GLU A 569 6.53 -17.28 11.92
CA GLU A 569 5.40 -16.36 11.81
C GLU A 569 4.81 -16.32 10.38
N THR A 570 5.65 -16.52 9.36
CA THR A 570 5.25 -16.54 7.94
C THR A 570 4.29 -17.70 7.65
N SER A 571 4.52 -18.86 8.28
CA SER A 571 3.66 -20.04 8.15
C SER A 571 2.31 -19.89 8.87
N ALA A 572 2.26 -19.08 9.93
CA ALA A 572 1.02 -18.74 10.64
C ALA A 572 0.19 -17.71 9.84
N LEU A 573 0.85 -16.70 9.27
CA LEU A 573 0.24 -15.71 8.39
C LEU A 573 -0.38 -16.35 7.14
N GLU A 574 0.32 -17.29 6.50
CA GLU A 574 -0.20 -18.01 5.33
C GLU A 574 -1.48 -18.78 5.69
N LYS A 575 -1.50 -19.46 6.85
CA LYS A 575 -2.67 -20.19 7.33
C LYS A 575 -3.84 -19.27 7.70
N ALA A 576 -3.56 -18.09 8.25
CA ALA A 576 -4.59 -17.15 8.71
C ALA A 576 -5.17 -16.30 7.59
N THR A 577 -4.34 -15.87 6.63
CA THR A 577 -4.72 -14.88 5.61
C THR A 577 -4.75 -15.44 4.19
N GLY A 578 -4.24 -16.66 3.96
CA GLY A 578 -4.09 -17.23 2.63
C GLY A 578 -3.00 -16.56 1.78
N TYR A 579 -2.16 -15.71 2.39
CA TYR A 579 -1.05 -15.01 1.75
C TYR A 579 0.25 -15.29 2.52
N PRO A 580 1.30 -15.81 1.87
CA PRO A 580 2.55 -16.20 2.54
C PRO A 580 3.52 -15.03 2.79
N THR A 581 3.10 -13.77 2.66
CA THR A 581 4.01 -12.60 2.66
C THR A 581 3.47 -11.47 3.53
N LEU A 582 4.32 -10.76 4.29
CA LEU A 582 3.91 -9.52 4.98
C LEU A 582 3.86 -8.29 4.07
N ALA A 583 3.96 -8.45 2.75
CA ALA A 583 4.01 -7.32 1.85
C ALA A 583 2.62 -6.69 1.67
N PHE A 584 2.59 -5.37 1.53
CA PHE A 584 1.38 -4.60 1.23
C PHE A 584 1.69 -3.51 0.18
N PRO A 585 0.67 -2.97 -0.53
CA PRO A 585 0.92 -1.94 -1.54
C PRO A 585 1.50 -0.67 -0.91
N LEU A 586 2.79 -0.45 -1.18
CA LEU A 586 3.49 0.80 -0.88
C LEU A 586 4.09 1.29 -2.19
N LEU A 587 3.39 2.19 -2.86
CA LEU A 587 3.71 2.62 -4.22
C LEU A 587 4.62 3.86 -4.19
N PRO A 588 5.58 3.96 -5.12
CA PRO A 588 6.36 5.18 -5.31
C PRO A 588 5.56 6.18 -6.16
N TYR A 589 5.17 7.31 -5.58
CA TYR A 589 4.36 8.34 -6.25
C TYR A 589 5.18 9.42 -6.95
N GLY A 590 6.52 9.39 -6.84
CA GLY A 590 7.43 10.26 -7.57
C GLY A 590 7.56 9.85 -9.03
N ASN A 591 7.67 10.83 -9.94
CA ASN A 591 7.86 10.62 -11.39
C ASN A 591 6.78 9.76 -12.09
N VAL A 592 5.59 9.67 -11.51
CA VAL A 592 4.43 9.05 -12.17
C VAL A 592 3.99 9.86 -13.39
N ASP A 593 3.34 9.20 -14.35
CA ASP A 593 2.86 9.85 -15.58
C ASP A 593 1.80 10.91 -15.26
N PRO A 594 2.05 12.21 -15.52
CA PRO A 594 1.11 13.27 -15.19
C PRO A 594 -0.22 13.16 -15.93
N TYR A 595 -0.26 12.51 -17.10
CA TYR A 595 -1.49 12.28 -17.86
C TYR A 595 -2.38 11.20 -17.25
N ARG A 596 -1.84 10.38 -16.34
CA ARG A 596 -2.55 9.30 -15.65
C ARG A 596 -2.80 9.60 -14.17
N LEU A 597 -2.40 10.79 -13.67
CA LEU A 597 -2.48 11.14 -12.25
C LEU A 597 -3.91 11.08 -11.70
N THR A 598 -4.91 11.53 -12.47
CA THR A 598 -6.33 11.48 -12.07
C THR A 598 -6.82 10.04 -11.90
N ASP A 599 -6.53 9.15 -12.86
CA ASP A 599 -6.86 7.73 -12.78
C ASP A 599 -6.15 7.06 -11.59
N MET A 600 -4.87 7.39 -11.38
CA MET A 600 -4.09 6.86 -10.25
C MET A 600 -4.64 7.32 -8.89
N LEU A 601 -5.09 8.57 -8.78
CA LEU A 601 -5.75 9.10 -7.58
C LEU A 601 -7.07 8.37 -7.30
N GLN A 602 -7.88 8.13 -8.34
CA GLN A 602 -9.13 7.38 -8.20
C GLN A 602 -8.87 5.93 -7.78
N LEU A 603 -7.92 5.25 -8.42
CA LEU A 603 -7.51 3.89 -8.06
C LEU A 603 -7.03 3.81 -6.60
N GLU A 604 -6.30 4.83 -6.15
CA GLU A 604 -5.81 4.93 -4.78
C GLU A 604 -6.97 5.02 -3.77
N ILE A 605 -7.90 5.95 -3.99
CA ILE A 605 -9.04 6.23 -3.10
C ILE A 605 -9.99 5.04 -3.04
N LEU A 606 -10.34 4.47 -4.20
CA LEU A 606 -11.37 3.44 -4.28
C LEU A 606 -10.87 2.08 -3.78
N LEU A 607 -9.62 1.72 -4.12
CA LEU A 607 -9.15 0.35 -3.98
C LEU A 607 -7.89 0.22 -3.12
N ILE A 608 -6.80 0.93 -3.44
CA ILE A 608 -5.48 0.67 -2.85
C ILE A 608 -5.41 1.05 -1.38
N ASN A 609 -5.96 2.20 -0.98
CA ASN A 609 -5.99 2.65 0.42
C ASN A 609 -6.66 1.61 1.32
N ASN A 610 -7.86 1.17 0.93
CA ASN A 610 -8.65 0.20 1.70
C ASN A 610 -7.95 -1.16 1.76
N TYR A 611 -7.42 -1.64 0.63
CA TYR A 611 -6.69 -2.90 0.58
C TYR A 611 -5.43 -2.86 1.45
N ARG A 612 -4.64 -1.79 1.38
CA ARG A 612 -3.46 -1.59 2.23
C ARG A 612 -3.83 -1.59 3.72
N ARG A 613 -4.81 -0.77 4.13
CA ARG A 613 -5.26 -0.68 5.53
C ARG A 613 -5.66 -2.05 6.07
N ASN A 614 -6.49 -2.79 5.32
CA ASN A 614 -6.92 -4.14 5.70
C ASN A 614 -5.73 -5.10 5.78
N ARG A 615 -4.83 -5.08 4.81
CA ARG A 615 -3.66 -5.96 4.80
C ARG A 615 -2.72 -5.70 5.97
N ILE A 616 -2.48 -4.44 6.31
CA ILE A 616 -1.65 -4.06 7.46
C ILE A 616 -2.31 -4.53 8.77
N GLN A 617 -3.63 -4.41 8.90
CA GLN A 617 -4.37 -4.93 10.06
C GLN A 617 -4.27 -6.46 10.17
N GLU A 618 -4.43 -7.19 9.06
CA GLU A 618 -4.25 -8.65 9.02
C GLU A 618 -2.84 -9.07 9.45
N ILE A 619 -1.81 -8.39 8.94
CA ILE A 619 -0.40 -8.60 9.29
C ILE A 619 -0.18 -8.39 10.79
N SER A 620 -0.68 -7.29 11.33
CA SER A 620 -0.56 -6.94 12.74
C SER A 620 -1.27 -7.96 13.65
N ALA A 621 -2.46 -8.41 13.24
CA ALA A 621 -3.23 -9.42 13.97
C ALA A 621 -2.57 -10.81 13.95
N ALA A 622 -2.08 -11.26 12.79
CA ALA A 622 -1.53 -12.59 12.59
C ALA A 622 -0.18 -12.82 13.30
N THR A 623 0.60 -11.77 13.48
CA THR A 623 1.90 -11.82 14.19
C THR A 623 1.74 -11.73 15.71
N GLY A 624 0.50 -11.70 16.22
CA GLY A 624 0.26 -11.50 17.65
C GLY A 624 0.87 -10.19 18.18
N HIS A 625 1.15 -9.25 17.27
CA HIS A 625 1.77 -7.97 17.58
C HIS A 625 0.73 -7.06 18.22
N VAL A 626 0.38 -7.39 19.46
CA VAL A 626 -0.02 -6.42 20.45
C VAL A 626 1.20 -5.52 20.58
N THR A 627 1.22 -4.37 19.89
CA THR A 627 2.15 -3.25 20.20
C THR A 627 2.52 -3.33 21.69
N GLY A 628 3.80 -3.45 22.06
CA GLY A 628 4.16 -3.28 23.47
C GLY A 628 3.50 -1.98 23.95
N LEU A 629 2.83 -1.92 25.09
CA LEU A 629 3.43 -2.19 26.38
C LEU A 629 2.37 -2.70 27.38
N ILE A 630 2.14 -4.02 27.49
CA ILE A 630 1.96 -4.67 28.78
C ILE A 630 2.60 -6.06 28.66
N GLN A 631 3.66 -6.29 29.43
CA GLN A 631 4.09 -7.63 29.80
C GLN A 631 2.91 -8.24 30.56
N SER A 632 2.17 -9.17 29.95
CA SER A 632 1.18 -9.94 30.68
C SER A 632 1.94 -10.89 31.61
N ASP A 633 2.20 -10.44 32.83
CA ASP A 633 2.53 -11.36 33.92
C ASP A 633 1.25 -12.10 34.31
N THR A 634 0.88 -13.08 33.50
CA THR A 634 0.18 -14.25 34.02
C THR A 634 1.21 -15.11 34.75
N GLU A 635 1.41 -14.83 36.03
CA GLU A 635 1.61 -15.90 37.00
C GLU A 635 0.52 -15.82 38.08
N THR A 636 -0.26 -16.88 38.14
CA THR A 636 -1.17 -17.19 39.23
C THR A 636 -0.35 -17.47 40.50
N ASN A 637 -0.31 -16.52 41.43
CA ASN A 637 -0.41 -16.76 42.88
C ASN A 637 -0.48 -15.43 43.69
N GLN A 638 -1.49 -15.36 44.55
CA GLN A 638 -1.43 -14.83 45.93
C GLN A 638 -0.73 -13.46 46.15
N ILE A 639 -1.57 -12.43 46.38
CA ILE A 639 -1.29 -11.08 46.91
C ILE A 639 -0.81 -10.05 45.85
N GLY A 640 -1.49 -8.89 45.77
CA GLY A 640 -1.18 -7.84 44.79
C GLY A 640 -1.66 -6.44 45.19
N ILE A 641 -0.90 -5.41 44.79
CA ILE A 641 -1.24 -3.98 44.94
C ILE A 641 -1.74 -3.46 43.59
N SER A 642 -2.91 -2.84 43.55
CA SER A 642 -3.48 -2.23 42.35
C SER A 642 -3.84 -0.76 42.58
N LEU A 643 -3.88 0.01 41.49
CA LEU A 643 -4.24 1.41 41.48
C LEU A 643 -5.37 1.61 40.47
N SER A 644 -6.45 2.32 40.86
CA SER A 644 -7.63 2.47 40.01
C SER A 644 -7.40 3.32 38.75
N SER A 645 -6.33 4.13 38.72
CA SER A 645 -5.87 4.88 37.56
C SER A 645 -4.42 5.31 37.79
N ASN A 646 -3.60 5.28 36.75
CA ASN A 646 -2.21 5.73 36.76
C ASN A 646 -1.97 6.86 35.74
N ILE A 647 -2.99 7.67 35.45
CA ILE A 647 -2.95 8.69 34.39
C ILE A 647 -3.15 10.10 34.98
N ILE A 648 -2.39 11.09 34.49
CA ILE A 648 -2.55 12.52 34.84
C ILE A 648 -2.58 13.37 33.57
N SER A 649 -3.51 14.33 33.49
CA SER A 649 -3.57 15.30 32.39
C SER A 649 -2.52 16.40 32.55
N GLU A 650 -1.86 16.83 31.46
CA GLU A 650 -0.96 18.00 31.48
C GLU A 650 -1.70 19.32 31.80
N ASP A 651 -2.99 19.39 31.41
CA ASP A 651 -3.89 20.52 31.68
C ASP A 651 -4.47 20.50 33.10
N ALA A 652 -4.08 19.53 33.94
CA ALA A 652 -4.61 19.43 35.29
C ALA A 652 -4.27 20.71 36.07
N ASP A 653 -5.23 21.23 36.84
CA ASP A 653 -5.02 22.39 37.68
C ASP A 653 -4.05 22.04 38.82
N THR A 654 -2.77 22.29 38.60
CA THR A 654 -1.70 22.01 39.55
C THR A 654 -1.65 23.04 40.69
N THR A 655 -2.59 24.00 40.76
CA THR A 655 -2.68 24.90 41.93
C THR A 655 -3.25 24.19 43.16
N VAL A 656 -3.82 22.99 42.99
CA VAL A 656 -4.35 22.12 44.04
C VAL A 656 -3.80 20.70 43.90
N ASP A 657 -3.97 19.87 44.94
CA ASP A 657 -3.63 18.45 44.89
C ASP A 657 -4.58 17.72 43.92
N ILE A 658 -4.02 16.88 43.04
CA ILE A 658 -4.77 16.17 41.99
C ILE A 658 -4.89 14.69 42.36
N THR A 659 -6.11 14.18 42.43
CA THR A 659 -6.37 12.75 42.66
C THR A 659 -6.12 11.93 41.41
N ILE A 660 -5.32 10.87 41.54
CA ILE A 660 -4.93 9.98 40.43
C ILE A 660 -5.74 8.69 40.47
N GLY A 661 -5.72 7.99 41.61
CA GLY A 661 -6.42 6.72 41.76
C GLY A 661 -6.41 6.18 43.20
N THR A 662 -7.35 5.31 43.49
CA THR A 662 -7.47 4.60 44.77
C THR A 662 -6.57 3.36 44.76
N ILE A 663 -5.85 3.13 45.85
CA ILE A 663 -4.97 1.99 46.04
C ILE A 663 -5.78 0.86 46.66
N THR A 664 -5.73 -0.33 46.07
CA THR A 664 -6.31 -1.54 46.64
C THR A 664 -5.21 -2.57 46.82
N VAL A 665 -5.17 -3.21 47.99
CA VAL A 665 -4.26 -4.33 48.26
C VAL A 665 -5.14 -5.55 48.49
N THR A 666 -5.00 -6.54 47.63
CA THR A 666 -5.67 -7.83 47.78
C THR A 666 -4.71 -8.83 48.39
N ASP A 667 -5.17 -9.50 49.44
CA ASP A 667 -4.45 -10.50 50.21
C ASP A 667 -5.37 -11.71 50.48
N ASP A 668 -4.82 -12.91 50.67
CA ASP A 668 -5.59 -14.14 50.86
C ASP A 668 -6.30 -14.20 52.23
N ASP A 669 -5.82 -13.42 53.20
CA ASP A 669 -6.38 -13.30 54.55
C ASP A 669 -7.52 -12.26 54.66
N ASN A 670 -7.95 -11.63 53.55
CA ASN A 670 -9.06 -10.67 53.49
C ASN A 670 -8.88 -9.47 54.45
N ASN A 671 -7.61 -9.10 54.69
CA ASN A 671 -7.16 -8.02 55.55
C ASN A 671 -7.43 -6.63 54.93
N THR A 672 -7.69 -5.64 55.78
CA THR A 672 -7.86 -4.23 55.34
C THR A 672 -6.56 -3.47 55.53
N TYR A 673 -6.00 -2.94 54.45
CA TYR A 673 -4.78 -2.15 54.47
C TYR A 673 -5.11 -0.67 54.65
N ALA A 674 -4.75 -0.11 55.80
CA ALA A 674 -4.92 1.32 56.08
C ALA A 674 -3.74 2.12 55.51
N LEU A 675 -3.87 3.46 55.48
CA LEU A 675 -2.79 4.36 55.03
C LEU A 675 -1.46 4.11 55.75
N SER A 676 -1.49 3.74 57.04
CA SER A 676 -0.29 3.41 57.84
C SER A 676 0.48 2.19 57.35
N ASN A 677 -0.14 1.36 56.52
CA ASN A 677 0.44 0.15 55.94
C ASN A 677 1.04 0.39 54.56
N LEU A 678 0.93 1.61 54.02
CA LEU A 678 1.44 1.95 52.70
C LEU A 678 2.60 2.93 52.82
N GLN A 679 3.64 2.69 52.05
CA GLN A 679 4.76 3.60 51.88
C GLN A 679 4.97 3.87 50.40
N LEU A 680 5.21 5.15 50.08
CA LEU A 680 5.62 5.54 48.74
C LEU A 680 7.14 5.60 48.67
N SER A 681 7.70 5.21 47.53
CA SER A 681 9.12 5.31 47.21
C SER A 681 9.31 5.49 45.70
N GLY A 682 10.55 5.59 45.22
CA GLY A 682 10.87 5.71 43.79
C GLY A 682 11.48 7.06 43.39
N ALA A 683 11.84 7.19 42.11
CA ALA A 683 12.55 8.37 41.61
C ALA A 683 11.71 9.66 41.69
N ASP A 684 10.39 9.53 41.64
CA ASP A 684 9.45 10.66 41.62
C ASP A 684 8.59 10.79 42.87
N GLU A 685 8.86 10.02 43.94
CA GLU A 685 8.08 10.01 45.19
C GLU A 685 7.77 11.42 45.72
N ALA A 686 8.74 12.35 45.63
CA ALA A 686 8.60 13.70 46.13
C ALA A 686 7.38 14.45 45.54
N SER A 687 6.98 14.14 44.31
CA SER A 687 5.86 14.76 43.60
C SER A 687 4.49 14.23 44.02
N PHE A 688 4.44 13.12 44.77
CA PHE A 688 3.20 12.41 45.08
C PHE A 688 3.00 12.28 46.60
N GLN A 689 1.76 11.98 46.98
CA GLN A 689 1.37 11.62 48.34
C GLN A 689 0.28 10.55 48.32
N ILE A 690 0.22 9.74 49.36
CA ILE A 690 -0.92 8.87 49.63
C ILE A 690 -1.71 9.49 50.78
N VAL A 691 -3.00 9.70 50.58
CA VAL A 691 -3.92 10.28 51.56
C VAL A 691 -5.12 9.37 51.78
N ASP A 692 -5.79 9.51 52.91
CA ASP A 692 -7.08 8.85 53.14
C ASP A 692 -8.20 9.76 52.62
N ILE A 693 -8.95 9.29 51.62
CA ILE A 693 -10.15 9.94 51.13
C ILE A 693 -11.34 9.00 51.35
N ALA A 694 -12.25 9.42 52.23
CA ALA A 694 -13.47 8.67 52.56
C ALA A 694 -13.23 7.22 53.03
N GLY A 695 -12.11 6.97 53.73
CA GLY A 695 -11.75 5.66 54.28
C GLY A 695 -10.94 4.78 53.33
N ASN A 696 -10.53 5.30 52.16
CA ASN A 696 -9.73 4.57 51.18
C ASN A 696 -8.38 5.26 50.97
N PRO A 697 -7.25 4.52 50.92
CA PRO A 697 -5.97 5.09 50.55
C PRO A 697 -5.98 5.50 49.07
N THR A 698 -5.67 6.76 48.80
CA THR A 698 -5.74 7.37 47.48
C THR A 698 -4.41 8.05 47.16
N LEU A 699 -3.90 7.81 45.95
CA LEU A 699 -2.71 8.47 45.42
C LEU A 699 -3.07 9.85 44.84
N GLN A 700 -2.35 10.88 45.25
CA GLN A 700 -2.46 12.24 44.73
C GLN A 700 -1.12 12.77 44.23
N LEU A 701 -1.17 13.62 43.20
CA LEU A 701 -0.09 14.53 42.83
C LEU A 701 -0.18 15.78 43.71
N LYS A 702 0.96 16.22 44.27
CA LYS A 702 1.00 17.43 45.10
C LYS A 702 0.81 18.69 44.26
N ALA A 703 0.16 19.70 44.85
CA ALA A 703 0.06 21.02 44.27
C ALA A 703 1.45 21.61 43.95
N GLY A 704 1.55 22.30 42.82
CA GLY A 704 2.75 23.00 42.34
C GLY A 704 3.73 22.14 41.53
N VAL A 705 3.44 20.85 41.30
CA VAL A 705 4.24 20.01 40.41
C VAL A 705 3.99 20.44 38.95
N SER A 706 5.07 20.77 38.22
CA SER A 706 4.97 21.13 36.80
C SER A 706 4.72 19.90 35.94
N LEU A 707 3.74 20.02 35.03
CA LEU A 707 3.35 18.98 34.09
C LEU A 707 3.70 19.36 32.64
N ASP A 708 4.90 19.91 32.40
CA ASP A 708 5.43 20.22 31.06
C ASP A 708 5.92 18.96 30.32
N HIS A 709 5.35 18.65 29.15
CA HIS A 709 5.64 17.44 28.38
C HIS A 709 7.02 17.45 27.71
N GLN A 710 7.59 18.61 27.40
CA GLN A 710 8.94 18.68 26.83
C GLN A 710 10.02 18.38 27.87
N ALA A 711 9.66 18.45 29.16
CA ALA A 711 10.57 18.23 30.27
C ALA A 711 10.58 16.80 30.80
N LYS A 712 9.41 16.10 30.81
CA LYS A 712 9.30 14.73 31.35
C LYS A 712 8.00 14.02 30.90
N ASP A 713 8.10 12.77 30.47
CA ASP A 713 7.03 11.96 29.86
C ASP A 713 6.34 10.95 30.82
N THR A 714 7.09 10.38 31.77
CA THR A 714 6.58 9.41 32.76
C THR A 714 7.14 9.70 34.16
N PHE A 715 6.30 9.57 35.20
CA PHE A 715 6.77 9.56 36.60
C PHE A 715 6.86 8.13 37.13
N LYS A 716 7.93 7.81 37.85
CA LYS A 716 8.15 6.46 38.41
C LYS A 716 8.04 6.46 39.92
N ILE A 717 7.01 5.78 40.43
CA ILE A 717 6.78 5.57 41.85
C ILE A 717 6.68 4.08 42.17
N VAL A 718 6.99 3.72 43.40
CA VAL A 718 6.87 2.37 43.95
C VAL A 718 6.00 2.46 45.19
N ILE A 719 4.91 1.70 45.24
CA ILE A 719 4.07 1.58 46.42
C ILE A 719 4.46 0.29 47.14
N THR A 720 4.80 0.42 48.42
CA THR A 720 5.10 -0.68 49.32
C THR A 720 3.94 -0.88 50.28
N ALA A 721 3.34 -2.06 50.31
CA ALA A 721 2.36 -2.45 51.31
C ALA A 721 2.99 -3.36 52.37
N PHE A 722 2.84 -3.01 53.64
CA PHE A 722 3.28 -3.78 54.80
C PHE A 722 2.10 -4.57 55.37
N HIS A 723 2.28 -5.88 55.53
CA HIS A 723 1.23 -6.74 56.08
C HIS A 723 0.77 -6.22 57.46
N PRO A 724 -0.55 -6.07 57.73
CA PRO A 724 -1.04 -5.40 58.94
C PRO A 724 -0.64 -6.09 60.25
N ASP A 725 -0.52 -7.42 60.23
CA ASP A 725 -0.20 -8.22 61.42
C ASP A 725 1.28 -8.56 61.57
N ASP A 726 2.05 -8.48 60.48
CA ASP A 726 3.48 -8.80 60.43
C ASP A 726 4.19 -7.77 59.55
N GLY A 727 4.52 -6.61 60.13
CA GLY A 727 5.18 -5.50 59.43
C GLY A 727 6.56 -5.80 58.85
N SER A 728 7.00 -7.08 58.86
CA SER A 728 8.19 -7.55 58.14
C SER A 728 7.90 -8.06 56.73
N LEU A 729 6.66 -8.49 56.45
CA LEU A 729 6.22 -8.86 55.11
C LEU A 729 5.84 -7.60 54.33
N LYS A 730 6.56 -7.37 53.22
CA LYS A 730 6.36 -6.24 52.32
C LYS A 730 6.09 -6.70 50.89
N TYR A 731 5.16 -6.01 50.24
CA TYR A 731 4.85 -6.17 48.83
C TYR A 731 5.19 -4.85 48.14
N GLU A 732 5.96 -4.89 47.07
CA GLU A 732 6.39 -3.70 46.34
C GLU A 732 5.88 -3.80 44.91
N GLN A 733 5.22 -2.75 44.44
CA GLN A 733 4.75 -2.65 43.06
C GLN A 733 5.18 -1.29 42.48
N GLU A 734 5.88 -1.34 41.36
CA GLU A 734 6.18 -0.13 40.58
C GLU A 734 4.94 0.27 39.78
N PHE A 735 4.60 1.55 39.85
CA PHE A 735 3.54 2.18 39.05
C PHE A 735 4.17 3.30 38.21
N PRO A 736 4.27 3.11 36.88
CA PRO A 736 4.48 4.25 36.00
C PRO A 736 3.21 5.10 35.99
N ILE A 737 3.34 6.37 36.35
CA ILE A 737 2.27 7.36 36.19
C ILE A 737 2.47 8.05 34.85
N HIS A 738 1.53 7.78 33.95
CA HIS A 738 1.53 8.17 32.56
C HIS A 738 0.80 9.50 32.37
N ARG A 739 1.28 10.34 31.44
CA ARG A 739 0.56 11.57 31.08
C ARG A 739 -0.42 11.34 29.94
N ALA A 740 -1.61 11.92 30.01
CA ALA A 740 -2.59 11.86 28.94
C ALA A 740 -2.25 12.89 27.83
N TYR A 741 -2.32 12.48 26.55
CA TYR A 741 -2.04 13.36 25.41
C TYR A 741 -3.33 13.95 24.84
N LYS A 742 -3.39 15.25 24.59
CA LYS A 742 -4.59 15.90 24.04
C LYS A 742 -4.40 16.30 22.59
N GLY A 743 -5.22 15.77 21.69
CA GLY A 743 -5.19 16.07 20.26
C GLY A 743 -6.56 16.04 19.62
N THR A 744 -6.58 15.77 18.32
CA THR A 744 -7.82 15.75 17.55
C THR A 744 -8.00 14.46 16.78
N THR A 745 -9.24 14.00 16.65
CA THR A 745 -9.58 12.92 15.72
C THR A 745 -9.43 13.40 14.27
N PRO A 746 -9.29 12.45 13.33
CA PRO A 746 -9.67 12.59 11.91
C PRO A 746 -10.77 13.63 11.58
N GLN A 747 -11.86 13.67 12.35
CA GLN A 747 -13.00 14.57 12.13
C GLN A 747 -12.88 15.94 12.81
N GLY A 748 -11.74 16.23 13.45
CA GLY A 748 -11.49 17.47 14.20
C GLY A 748 -12.10 17.50 15.61
N LEU A 749 -12.52 16.34 16.15
CA LEU A 749 -13.03 16.26 17.52
C LEU A 749 -11.88 16.23 18.52
N ILE A 750 -12.00 16.93 19.64
CA ILE A 750 -10.94 16.98 20.67
C ILE A 750 -10.94 15.65 21.44
N ALA A 751 -9.79 14.99 21.48
CA ALA A 751 -9.60 13.71 22.13
C ALA A 751 -8.40 13.74 23.08
N THR A 752 -8.51 13.04 24.21
CA THR A 752 -7.39 12.77 25.10
C THR A 752 -7.05 11.29 25.02
N TYR A 753 -5.78 10.95 24.80
CA TYR A 753 -5.28 9.61 24.55
C TYR A 753 -4.41 9.12 25.72
N SER A 754 -4.35 7.79 25.88
CA SER A 754 -3.34 7.12 26.71
C SER A 754 -1.93 7.30 26.12
N THR A 755 -0.89 7.08 26.93
CA THR A 755 0.51 7.28 26.51
C THR A 755 0.94 6.40 25.34
N ASP A 756 0.30 5.26 25.16
CA ASP A 756 0.51 4.31 24.07
C ASP A 756 -0.41 4.55 22.86
N TYR A 757 -1.22 5.62 22.89
CA TYR A 757 -2.23 5.98 21.89
C TYR A 757 -3.30 4.90 21.63
N ARG A 758 -3.36 3.86 22.47
CA ARG A 758 -4.28 2.73 22.29
C ARG A 758 -5.69 3.09 22.69
N THR A 759 -5.86 3.84 23.76
CA THR A 759 -7.18 4.18 24.30
C THR A 759 -7.42 5.67 24.16
N ILE A 760 -8.57 6.05 23.60
CA ILE A 760 -9.08 7.41 23.72
C ILE A 760 -9.74 7.51 25.10
N LEU A 761 -9.05 8.14 26.04
CA LEU A 761 -9.50 8.33 27.41
C LEU A 761 -10.73 9.21 27.47
N THR A 762 -10.74 10.31 26.70
CA THR A 762 -11.91 11.19 26.54
C THR A 762 -12.02 11.65 25.10
N LEU A 763 -13.25 11.75 24.58
CA LEU A 763 -13.57 12.32 23.28
C LEU A 763 -14.68 13.33 23.47
N GLN A 764 -14.40 14.61 23.22
CA GLN A 764 -15.36 15.70 23.39
C GLN A 764 -16.30 15.78 22.20
N LEU A 765 -17.60 15.68 22.49
CA LEU A 765 -18.67 15.70 21.48
C LEU A 765 -19.32 17.07 21.37
N ALA A 766 -19.60 17.70 22.51
CA ALA A 766 -20.26 19.00 22.57
C ALA A 766 -19.94 19.75 23.87
N LYS A 767 -20.20 21.05 23.86
CA LYS A 767 -20.14 21.92 25.03
C LYS A 767 -21.47 22.66 25.20
N ASP A 768 -22.00 22.67 26.40
CA ASP A 768 -23.32 23.23 26.71
C ASP A 768 -23.26 24.71 27.14
N THR A 769 -24.43 25.30 27.46
CA THR A 769 -24.53 26.72 27.85
C THR A 769 -23.97 27.05 29.24
N LYS A 770 -23.63 26.03 30.04
CA LYS A 770 -23.04 26.11 31.39
C LYS A 770 -21.58 25.64 31.42
N ASP A 771 -20.94 25.58 30.25
CA ASP A 771 -19.59 25.07 30.05
C ASP A 771 -19.38 23.59 30.42
N GLN A 772 -20.45 22.79 30.54
CA GLN A 772 -20.33 21.33 30.69
C GLN A 772 -20.02 20.68 29.34
N LEU A 773 -19.17 19.66 29.39
CA LEU A 773 -18.68 18.91 28.24
C LEU A 773 -19.41 17.57 28.15
N VAL A 774 -20.06 17.33 27.03
CA VAL A 774 -20.58 16.01 26.66
C VAL A 774 -19.46 15.23 26.00
N GLN A 775 -19.12 14.06 26.55
CA GLN A 775 -17.92 13.31 26.15
C GLN A 775 -18.18 11.81 26.12
N PHE A 776 -17.51 11.11 25.20
CA PHE A 776 -17.26 9.68 25.35
C PHE A 776 -15.99 9.45 26.18
N VAL A 777 -15.95 8.35 26.92
CA VAL A 777 -14.81 7.98 27.76
C VAL A 777 -14.35 6.56 27.49
N ASN A 778 -13.05 6.32 27.69
CA ASN A 778 -12.43 5.00 27.68
C ASN A 778 -12.75 4.16 26.41
N ILE A 779 -12.47 4.70 25.23
CA ILE A 779 -12.66 4.03 23.94
C ILE A 779 -11.38 3.24 23.61
N PRO A 780 -11.37 1.90 23.75
CA PRO A 780 -10.15 1.10 23.64
C PRO A 780 -9.74 0.87 22.17
N HIS A 781 -8.48 0.48 21.97
CA HIS A 781 -7.99 0.05 20.66
C HIS A 781 -8.74 -1.20 20.18
N GLY A 782 -9.03 -1.28 18.88
CA GLY A 782 -9.81 -2.38 18.30
C GLY A 782 -11.32 -2.31 18.55
N SER A 783 -11.81 -1.30 19.29
CA SER A 783 -13.26 -1.07 19.41
C SER A 783 -13.85 -0.59 18.08
N SER A 784 -15.10 -1.00 17.83
CA SER A 784 -15.91 -0.54 16.70
C SER A 784 -15.93 1.00 16.63
N LEU A 785 -16.01 1.69 17.78
CA LEU A 785 -16.06 3.16 17.83
C LEU A 785 -14.76 3.81 17.40
N LYS A 786 -13.60 3.30 17.84
CA LYS A 786 -12.30 3.83 17.39
C LYS A 786 -12.10 3.56 15.90
N ALA A 787 -12.49 2.39 15.40
CA ALA A 787 -12.40 2.05 13.99
C ALA A 787 -13.26 2.97 13.11
N SER A 788 -14.51 3.25 13.52
CA SER A 788 -15.38 4.19 12.82
C SER A 788 -14.78 5.60 12.77
N LEU A 789 -14.22 6.09 13.88
CA LEU A 789 -13.57 7.41 13.95
C LEU A 789 -12.30 7.53 13.08
N GLN A 790 -11.75 6.43 12.56
CA GLN A 790 -10.61 6.43 11.63
C GLN A 790 -11.03 6.47 10.15
N SER A 791 -12.33 6.48 9.85
CA SER A 791 -12.83 6.58 8.47
C SER A 791 -12.61 7.97 7.86
N ASN A 792 -12.25 8.02 6.56
CA ASN A 792 -12.12 9.25 5.79
C ASN A 792 -13.48 9.94 5.57
N GLN A 793 -14.53 9.15 5.39
CA GLN A 793 -15.92 9.60 5.28
C GLN A 793 -16.72 8.92 6.39
N LEU A 794 -16.93 9.63 7.49
CA LEU A 794 -17.65 9.09 8.65
C LEU A 794 -19.13 9.45 8.52
N PHE A 795 -19.95 8.43 8.28
CA PHE A 795 -21.38 8.49 8.56
C PHE A 795 -21.76 7.37 9.50
N MET A 796 -22.09 7.70 10.76
CA MET A 796 -22.38 6.71 11.80
C MET A 796 -23.73 7.01 12.41
N VAL A 797 -24.61 6.02 12.41
CA VAL A 797 -25.96 6.08 12.97
C VAL A 797 -26.04 5.04 14.09
N MET A 798 -26.42 5.48 15.28
CA MET A 798 -26.47 4.66 16.48
C MET A 798 -27.85 4.72 17.11
N THR A 799 -28.45 3.55 17.28
CA THR A 799 -29.76 3.37 17.92
C THR A 799 -29.75 2.34 19.04
N ASP A 800 -28.82 1.37 19.01
CA ASP A 800 -28.64 0.41 20.10
C ASP A 800 -27.91 1.05 21.29
N PRO A 801 -28.55 1.21 22.46
CA PRO A 801 -27.88 1.73 23.64
C PRO A 801 -26.79 0.80 24.18
N GLY A 802 -26.86 -0.51 23.91
CA GLY A 802 -25.88 -1.49 24.36
C GLY A 802 -24.50 -1.25 23.77
N ALA A 803 -24.45 -0.91 22.48
CA ALA A 803 -23.22 -0.63 21.73
C ALA A 803 -22.42 0.59 22.25
N VAL A 804 -23.09 1.53 22.92
CA VAL A 804 -22.48 2.81 23.34
C VAL A 804 -22.49 3.07 24.85
N ALA A 805 -23.19 2.23 25.64
CA ALA A 805 -23.36 2.45 27.08
C ALA A 805 -22.02 2.55 27.84
N ALA A 806 -21.03 1.74 27.45
CA ALA A 806 -19.71 1.74 28.07
C ALA A 806 -19.00 3.11 27.93
N TYR A 807 -19.22 3.80 26.81
CA TYR A 807 -18.56 5.08 26.52
C TYR A 807 -19.24 6.28 27.21
N PHE A 808 -20.46 6.12 27.75
CA PHE A 808 -21.17 7.12 28.57
C PHE A 808 -21.08 6.83 30.08
N SER A 809 -20.03 6.13 30.52
CA SER A 809 -19.88 5.71 31.92
C SER A 809 -19.91 6.88 32.91
N THR A 810 -20.96 6.95 33.73
CA THR A 810 -21.14 7.99 34.77
C THR A 810 -20.14 7.86 35.91
N GLU A 811 -19.67 6.65 36.21
CA GLU A 811 -18.62 6.41 37.21
C GLU A 811 -17.31 7.11 36.82
N ILE A 812 -16.88 6.92 35.56
CA ILE A 812 -15.67 7.56 35.03
C ILE A 812 -15.89 9.08 34.88
N LEU A 813 -17.02 9.51 34.30
CA LEU A 813 -17.32 10.92 34.10
C LEU A 813 -17.37 11.71 35.40
N SER A 814 -17.80 11.10 36.53
CA SER A 814 -17.83 11.77 37.84
C SER A 814 -16.46 12.18 38.37
N SER A 815 -15.40 11.56 37.85
CA SER A 815 -14.00 11.90 38.18
C SER A 815 -13.42 13.00 37.28
N ILE A 816 -14.13 13.40 36.22
CA ILE A 816 -13.66 14.37 35.22
C ILE A 816 -14.37 15.72 35.43
N PRO A 817 -13.63 16.83 35.64
CA PRO A 817 -14.23 18.14 35.81
C PRO A 817 -15.12 18.54 34.63
N ASN A 818 -16.32 19.05 34.94
CA ASN A 818 -17.31 19.55 33.97
C ASN A 818 -17.80 18.51 32.94
N ALA A 819 -17.55 17.20 33.12
CA ALA A 819 -18.03 16.18 32.21
C ALA A 819 -19.46 15.71 32.56
N ALA A 820 -20.31 15.57 31.55
CA ALA A 820 -21.70 15.13 31.72
C ALA A 820 -22.16 14.24 30.55
N ASN A 821 -23.16 13.40 30.79
CA ASN A 821 -23.89 12.67 29.75
C ASN A 821 -25.23 13.33 29.39
N ALA A 822 -25.46 14.54 29.91
CA ALA A 822 -26.60 15.39 29.63
C ALA A 822 -26.11 16.77 29.19
N MET A 823 -26.94 17.49 28.44
CA MET A 823 -26.60 18.80 27.88
C MET A 823 -27.65 19.84 28.29
N ASP A 824 -27.21 20.99 28.81
CA ASP A 824 -28.07 22.14 29.09
C ASP A 824 -28.03 23.19 27.96
N ILE A 825 -29.17 23.39 27.30
CA ILE A 825 -29.35 24.42 26.26
C ILE A 825 -30.49 25.35 26.69
N GLN A 826 -30.15 26.55 27.18
CA GLN A 826 -31.13 27.56 27.56
C GLN A 826 -32.16 27.04 28.59
N ASP A 827 -31.68 26.40 29.66
CA ASP A 827 -32.49 25.79 30.74
C ASP A 827 -33.31 24.56 30.30
N TRP A 828 -33.09 24.05 29.09
CA TRP A 828 -33.56 22.74 28.66
C TRP A 828 -32.47 21.70 28.86
N ILE A 829 -32.79 20.63 29.59
CA ILE A 829 -31.88 19.50 29.81
C ILE A 829 -32.20 18.38 28.82
N PHE A 830 -31.22 18.00 28.02
CA PHE A 830 -31.26 16.89 27.07
C PHE A 830 -30.41 15.73 27.59
N GLU A 831 -31.03 14.60 27.89
CA GLU A 831 -30.35 13.40 28.39
C GLU A 831 -29.81 12.58 27.21
N LEU A 832 -28.52 12.73 26.90
CA LEU A 832 -27.86 12.07 25.76
C LEU A 832 -27.34 10.66 26.10
N GLY A 833 -27.18 10.35 27.39
CA GLY A 833 -26.77 9.02 27.84
C GLY A 833 -27.72 7.91 27.37
N SER A 834 -27.16 6.72 27.14
CA SER A 834 -27.88 5.61 26.47
C SER A 834 -29.06 5.02 27.25
N GLY A 835 -29.21 5.34 28.54
CA GLY A 835 -30.21 4.74 29.44
C GLY A 835 -31.68 4.95 29.03
N HIS A 836 -31.99 5.98 28.23
CA HIS A 836 -33.36 6.28 27.80
C HIS A 836 -33.64 6.06 26.30
N TRP A 837 -32.64 5.62 25.54
CA TRP A 837 -32.75 5.54 24.07
C TRP A 837 -33.88 4.60 23.62
N ASN A 838 -33.95 3.38 24.17
CA ASN A 838 -35.01 2.41 23.85
C ASN A 838 -36.42 2.93 24.16
N LYS A 839 -36.58 3.82 25.14
CA LYS A 839 -37.89 4.36 25.53
C LYS A 839 -38.37 5.45 24.57
N LYS A 840 -37.44 6.17 23.95
CA LYS A 840 -37.74 7.34 23.11
C LYS A 840 -37.52 7.09 21.62
N GLY A 841 -36.85 6.01 21.25
CA GLY A 841 -36.39 5.80 19.88
C GLY A 841 -35.34 6.85 19.51
N THR A 842 -34.38 7.08 20.41
CA THR A 842 -33.30 8.05 20.19
C THR A 842 -32.38 7.58 19.08
N ILE A 843 -32.05 8.48 18.14
CA ILE A 843 -31.12 8.22 17.04
C ILE A 843 -29.97 9.21 17.17
N PHE A 844 -28.74 8.70 17.30
CA PHE A 844 -27.53 9.51 17.44
C PHE A 844 -26.66 9.37 16.19
N ILE A 845 -26.27 10.48 15.57
CA ILE A 845 -25.72 10.53 14.22
C ILE A 845 -24.44 11.35 14.22
N PHE A 846 -23.38 10.83 13.61
CA PHE A 846 -22.18 11.57 13.21
C PHE A 846 -22.19 11.68 11.69
N LYS A 847 -22.12 12.91 11.15
CA LYS A 847 -21.99 13.17 9.71
C LYS A 847 -20.75 14.02 9.45
N PHE A 848 -19.71 13.37 8.94
CA PHE A 848 -18.50 13.96 8.39
C PHE A 848 -18.25 13.33 7.02
N HIS A 849 -19.15 13.65 6.09
CA HIS A 849 -19.25 13.07 4.75
C HIS A 849 -19.75 14.17 3.79
N ASP A 850 -19.29 14.10 2.55
CA ASP A 850 -19.62 15.03 1.45
C ASP A 850 -21.03 14.85 0.84
N LYS A 851 -21.78 13.81 1.20
CA LYS A 851 -23.15 13.61 0.72
C LYS A 851 -24.18 14.25 1.66
N PRO A 852 -25.35 14.67 1.16
CA PRO A 852 -26.47 15.12 1.99
C PRO A 852 -26.88 14.06 3.02
N LEU A 853 -27.32 14.51 4.21
CA LEU A 853 -27.75 13.61 5.28
C LEU A 853 -28.95 12.75 4.88
N LEU A 854 -29.84 13.28 4.02
CA LEU A 854 -30.99 12.55 3.50
C LEU A 854 -30.59 11.35 2.62
N ASP A 855 -29.56 11.51 1.80
CA ASP A 855 -29.08 10.47 0.90
C ASP A 855 -28.35 9.37 1.69
N LEU A 856 -27.52 9.80 2.65
CA LEU A 856 -26.83 8.89 3.57
C LEU A 856 -27.82 8.09 4.43
N ALA A 857 -28.91 8.71 4.90
CA ALA A 857 -29.94 8.01 5.67
C ALA A 857 -30.64 6.90 4.89
N ALA A 858 -30.76 7.03 3.56
CA ALA A 858 -31.39 6.05 2.69
C ALA A 858 -30.48 4.87 2.30
N GLN A 859 -29.18 4.96 2.59
CA GLN A 859 -28.14 4.02 2.15
C GLN A 859 -27.39 3.43 3.36
N PRO A 860 -27.96 2.43 4.07
CA PRO A 860 -27.34 1.82 5.24
C PRO A 860 -25.97 1.19 4.96
N GLU A 861 -25.65 0.86 3.71
CA GLU A 861 -24.35 0.39 3.24
C GLU A 861 -23.22 1.43 3.36
N LEU A 862 -23.54 2.73 3.35
CA LEU A 862 -22.57 3.81 3.57
C LEU A 862 -22.35 4.11 5.05
N TRP A 863 -23.07 3.43 5.94
CA TRP A 863 -22.95 3.67 7.37
C TRP A 863 -21.70 2.97 7.90
N SER A 864 -21.07 3.58 8.89
CA SER A 864 -19.90 3.02 9.58
C SER A 864 -20.36 1.96 10.56
N LEU A 865 -20.06 0.69 10.25
CA LEU A 865 -20.37 -0.49 11.07
C LEU A 865 -21.86 -0.55 11.50
N PRO A 866 -22.83 -0.54 10.56
CA PRO A 866 -24.24 -0.39 10.88
C PRO A 866 -24.78 -1.52 11.75
N ASP A 867 -24.29 -2.74 11.55
CA ASP A 867 -24.71 -3.94 12.29
C ASP A 867 -24.22 -3.94 13.75
N GLU A 868 -23.17 -3.17 14.07
CA GLU A 868 -22.64 -3.03 15.43
C GLU A 868 -23.44 -2.03 16.28
N TYR A 869 -24.05 -1.03 15.64
CA TYR A 869 -24.71 0.09 16.33
C TYR A 869 -26.23 0.09 16.24
N ASN A 870 -26.81 -0.82 15.46
CA ASN A 870 -28.24 -0.89 15.21
C ASN A 870 -28.70 -2.34 15.28
N THR A 871 -29.82 -2.60 15.97
CA THR A 871 -30.42 -3.94 16.02
C THR A 871 -31.04 -4.34 14.68
N ASP A 872 -31.60 -3.36 13.96
CA ASP A 872 -32.15 -3.50 12.60
C ASP A 872 -31.81 -2.22 11.83
N LYS A 873 -30.79 -2.31 10.96
CA LYS A 873 -30.27 -1.14 10.21
C LYS A 873 -31.24 -0.71 9.11
N GLU A 874 -31.95 -1.65 8.47
CA GLU A 874 -32.92 -1.36 7.42
C GLU A 874 -34.14 -0.63 7.97
N GLU A 875 -34.69 -1.08 9.11
CA GLU A 875 -35.78 -0.39 9.81
C GLU A 875 -35.33 1.01 10.27
N THR A 876 -34.13 1.10 10.84
CA THR A 876 -33.56 2.39 11.29
C THR A 876 -33.37 3.37 10.12
N SER A 877 -32.87 2.89 8.98
CA SER A 877 -32.70 3.68 7.76
C SER A 877 -34.03 4.23 7.26
N GLN A 878 -35.08 3.41 7.22
CA GLN A 878 -36.41 3.85 6.81
C GLN A 878 -36.97 4.94 7.74
N ILE A 879 -36.88 4.73 9.06
CA ILE A 879 -37.36 5.70 10.06
C ILE A 879 -36.60 7.02 9.94
N LEU A 880 -35.27 6.97 9.83
CA LEU A 880 -34.43 8.16 9.71
C LEU A 880 -34.73 8.93 8.42
N ALA A 881 -34.80 8.22 7.29
CA ALA A 881 -35.12 8.84 6.01
C ALA A 881 -36.51 9.48 5.99
N GLU A 882 -37.53 8.83 6.58
CA GLU A 882 -38.88 9.38 6.69
C GLU A 882 -38.91 10.65 7.54
N LEU A 883 -38.25 10.65 8.70
CA LEU A 883 -38.15 11.81 9.59
C LEU A 883 -37.48 13.00 8.88
N LEU A 884 -36.40 12.75 8.14
CA LEU A 884 -35.70 13.80 7.40
C LEU A 884 -36.55 14.33 6.23
N ARG A 885 -37.27 13.48 5.49
CA ARG A 885 -38.20 13.92 4.43
C ARG A 885 -39.32 14.78 5.00
N GLU A 886 -39.92 14.38 6.13
CA GLU A 886 -40.97 15.17 6.80
C GLU A 886 -40.43 16.53 7.23
N ALA A 887 -39.21 16.59 7.77
CA ALA A 887 -38.55 17.83 8.16
C ALA A 887 -38.30 18.74 6.95
N VAL A 888 -37.87 18.19 5.80
CA VAL A 888 -37.66 18.95 4.55
C VAL A 888 -38.97 19.52 4.01
N GLU A 889 -40.03 18.71 3.94
CA GLU A 889 -41.34 19.16 3.46
C GLU A 889 -41.97 20.20 4.40
N THR A 890 -41.88 19.98 5.71
CA THR A 890 -42.37 20.95 6.71
C THR A 890 -41.53 22.24 6.71
N GLY A 891 -40.24 22.12 6.41
CA GLY A 891 -39.33 23.25 6.19
C GLY A 891 -39.69 24.12 4.99
N LYS A 892 -40.52 23.63 4.06
CA LYS A 892 -41.07 24.39 2.93
C LYS A 892 -42.44 25.04 3.25
N SER A 893 -42.96 24.86 4.47
CA SER A 893 -44.29 25.35 4.85
C SER A 893 -44.48 26.86 4.65
N THR A 894 -45.69 27.24 4.23
CA THR A 894 -46.12 28.64 4.08
C THR A 894 -46.31 29.32 5.43
N ASP A 895 -46.54 28.57 6.51
CA ASP A 895 -46.57 29.08 7.89
C ASP A 895 -45.15 29.33 8.40
N LYS A 896 -44.84 30.61 8.65
CA LYS A 896 -43.53 31.07 9.15
C LYS A 896 -43.16 30.48 10.51
N LYS A 897 -44.13 30.12 11.36
CA LYS A 897 -43.88 29.55 12.69
C LYS A 897 -43.52 28.08 12.61
N GLU A 898 -44.21 27.31 11.78
CA GLU A 898 -43.89 25.89 11.55
C GLU A 898 -42.60 25.73 10.75
N ARG A 899 -42.41 26.52 9.69
CA ARG A 899 -41.17 26.54 8.91
C ARG A 899 -39.94 26.75 9.78
N ARG A 900 -39.95 27.71 10.69
CA ARG A 900 -38.81 28.04 11.57
C ARG A 900 -38.40 26.91 12.52
N LYS A 901 -39.29 25.96 12.84
CA LYS A 901 -38.95 24.84 13.73
C LYS A 901 -38.07 23.81 13.03
N TYR A 902 -38.33 23.57 11.74
CA TYR A 902 -37.68 22.51 10.96
C TYR A 902 -36.65 23.04 9.97
N GLU A 903 -36.57 24.36 9.74
CA GLU A 903 -35.65 24.99 8.77
C GLU A 903 -34.17 24.58 8.98
N LEU A 904 -33.70 24.48 10.22
CA LEU A 904 -32.32 24.06 10.51
C LEU A 904 -32.08 22.58 10.19
N LEU A 905 -33.00 21.70 10.58
CA LEU A 905 -32.92 20.27 10.29
C LEU A 905 -33.08 19.99 8.79
N ALA A 906 -33.98 20.72 8.11
CA ALA A 906 -34.18 20.64 6.67
C ALA A 906 -32.93 21.06 5.89
N ARG A 907 -32.22 22.11 6.34
CA ARG A 907 -30.93 22.51 5.76
C ARG A 907 -29.85 21.46 6.00
N ALA A 908 -29.74 20.94 7.23
CA ALA A 908 -28.80 19.85 7.52
C ALA A 908 -29.10 18.58 6.70
N ALA A 909 -30.38 18.31 6.41
CA ALA A 909 -30.84 17.19 5.61
C ALA A 909 -30.40 17.28 4.13
N THR A 910 -30.49 18.47 3.52
CA THR A 910 -30.30 18.66 2.08
C THR A 910 -28.93 19.21 1.68
N GLN A 911 -28.17 19.78 2.62
CA GLN A 911 -26.87 20.36 2.32
C GLN A 911 -25.74 19.33 2.45
N ALA A 912 -25.07 19.05 1.33
CA ALA A 912 -23.86 18.22 1.26
C ALA A 912 -22.77 18.67 2.24
N ASN A 913 -22.55 19.98 2.35
CA ASN A 913 -21.47 20.59 3.16
C ASN A 913 -21.77 20.71 4.67
N TRP A 914 -22.97 20.35 5.14
CA TRP A 914 -23.24 20.35 6.57
C TRP A 914 -22.52 19.17 7.22
N THR A 915 -21.69 19.42 8.24
CA THR A 915 -21.01 18.40 9.04
C THR A 915 -21.27 18.62 10.53
N GLY A 916 -21.39 17.53 11.28
CA GLY A 916 -21.63 17.62 12.72
C GLY A 916 -22.26 16.37 13.33
N ILE A 917 -22.67 16.52 14.60
CA ILE A 917 -23.32 15.49 15.40
C ILE A 917 -24.79 15.89 15.60
N LEU A 918 -25.70 14.95 15.38
CA LEU A 918 -27.15 15.15 15.55
C LEU A 918 -27.72 14.07 16.47
N ALA A 919 -28.60 14.47 17.39
CA ALA A 919 -29.34 13.54 18.23
C ALA A 919 -30.84 13.82 18.08
N LEU A 920 -31.60 12.82 17.66
CA LEU A 920 -33.04 12.87 17.42
C LEU A 920 -33.77 12.10 18.51
N ASN A 921 -34.99 12.54 18.85
CA ASN A 921 -35.82 11.91 19.89
C ASN A 921 -35.11 11.76 21.25
N VAL A 922 -34.33 12.77 21.64
CA VAL A 922 -33.63 12.80 22.93
C VAL A 922 -34.62 13.03 24.07
N ASP A 923 -34.43 12.37 25.21
CA ASP A 923 -35.30 12.56 26.38
C ASP A 923 -35.10 13.95 27.01
N VAL A 924 -36.21 14.60 27.30
CA VAL A 924 -36.27 15.88 28.03
C VAL A 924 -37.06 15.63 29.31
N PRO A 925 -36.40 15.60 30.49
CA PRO A 925 -37.07 15.26 31.74
C PRO A 925 -38.14 16.29 32.10
N LEU A 926 -39.41 15.88 32.18
CA LEU A 926 -40.55 16.75 32.50
C LEU A 926 -40.42 17.49 33.84
N ARG A 927 -39.66 16.94 34.79
CA ARG A 927 -39.36 17.56 36.09
C ARG A 927 -38.40 18.76 36.00
N ASN A 928 -37.67 18.88 34.89
CA ASN A 928 -36.60 19.85 34.69
C ASN A 928 -36.89 20.79 33.51
N LEU A 929 -38.18 21.04 33.20
CA LEU A 929 -38.54 22.06 32.20
C LEU A 929 -38.03 23.45 32.63
N PRO A 930 -37.77 24.36 31.68
CA PRO A 930 -37.47 25.75 32.01
C PRO A 930 -38.54 26.34 32.91
N ASP A 931 -38.16 27.20 33.84
CA ASP A 931 -39.10 27.82 34.80
C ASP A 931 -40.22 28.63 34.15
N GLN A 932 -40.05 29.00 32.88
CA GLN A 932 -41.05 29.69 32.07
C GLN A 932 -42.21 28.79 31.61
N LEU A 933 -42.03 27.47 31.69
CA LEU A 933 -42.98 26.43 31.28
C LEU A 933 -43.48 25.55 32.44
N LYS A 934 -42.90 25.69 33.63
CA LYS A 934 -43.42 25.16 34.89
C LYS A 934 -44.57 26.02 35.39
#